data_AF-A0A1E3AF26-F1
#
_entry.id   AF-A0A1E3AF26-F1
#
_cell.length_a   1.000
_cell.length_b   1.000
_cell.length_c   1.000
_cell.angle_alpha   90.00
_cell.angle_beta   90.00
_cell.angle_gamma   90.00
#
_symmetry.space_group_name_H-M   'P 1'
#
loop_
_entity.id
_entity.type
_entity.pdbx_description
1 polymer ?
#
loop_
_entity_poly.entity_id
_entity_poly.type
_entity_poly.pdbx_seq_one_letter_code
_entity_poly.pdbx_strand_id
1 'polypeptide(L)'
;MKRTCRKKELRWNCETYYCVEQFLKTASEEERQDFIHFVKKGNIGISANYLNFNDLVDCGMLEEKTSEMRDIFMREGIFVKTAMTADINGISLGARDVLLNNGIEFLYTNIHTHHGMYPLYQNQNAYFWEDGCGRRLLVWNGEHYNLGNALGIVFSKNVNFMTENYFGKEGPGTPMETLHKNLQESLEEYENSGYPYDFYITSVSGVFSDNAPVNPAILAAVNEFNSRYAEEVTLQMVTLQDLYDLIRDKTSDTPIYRGALNDWWGNGVGSTPYAVKHYKEALRLSHLCDRLEEKTGVHNAELKETVRDNALLYAEHTWGHSATVTNPYDTMVTNLDIRKTSYASKAHEAGAMRKNQQCHLLGDILCYYNMSGTVKAVSVSHEKRSYPVEFYVETISLPGVRVRDLKTGEELPVQLSAHPRGVLVSFLSEFEPLEEKLFSYEEQPAPSGKLYTRTAYVGAERVRDIVSEYDKETCRLPYCLENEWFFIGYRIGEGITSFLHKKSGRQLLKNGTEAFFTPLYERTEIRRDVYEERRLLGRNIRGLHARCFQGTLQDIRILEHGPVFTRVELDFQLEGTAHSSVILKMYRHLPKIEFTLRIAKTLSEAIESVYLPLSLHLPEAELYIKNGGVPMRPGVDQLPGSNMEYYIADEGLLYRTDGESVLINTLDPPFFIWGLWNIILSSCATTGK
;
A
#
# COMPACT_ATOMS: atom_id res chain seq x y z
N MET A 1 31.33 34.25 -30.29
CA MET A 1 32.02 33.20 -29.49
C MET A 1 31.63 33.12 -28.00
N LYS A 2 31.18 34.20 -27.32
CA LYS A 2 30.82 34.15 -25.87
C LYS A 2 29.45 33.54 -25.51
N ARG A 3 28.50 33.41 -26.45
CA ARG A 3 27.13 32.87 -26.18
C ARG A 3 27.06 31.33 -26.16
N THR A 4 27.95 30.65 -26.88
CA THR A 4 28.02 29.18 -26.97
C THR A 4 28.80 28.54 -25.83
N CYS A 5 29.67 29.28 -25.14
CA CYS A 5 30.38 28.79 -23.95
C CYS A 5 29.42 28.63 -22.75
N ARG A 6 28.49 29.58 -22.58
CA ARG A 6 27.55 29.62 -21.44
C ARG A 6 26.52 28.49 -21.41
N LYS A 7 26.24 27.79 -22.51
CA LYS A 7 25.30 26.65 -22.51
C LYS A 7 25.94 25.34 -22.01
N LYS A 8 27.27 25.26 -21.92
CA LYS A 8 27.98 24.02 -21.57
C LYS A 8 27.95 23.70 -20.07
N GLU A 9 27.66 24.68 -19.23
CA GLU A 9 27.62 24.56 -17.76
C GLU A 9 26.21 24.27 -17.23
N LEU A 10 25.18 24.29 -18.08
CA LEU A 10 23.82 23.97 -17.64
C LEU A 10 23.74 22.50 -17.24
N ARG A 11 23.27 22.26 -16.01
CA ARG A 11 22.98 20.94 -15.47
C ARG A 11 21.48 20.79 -15.30
N TRP A 12 20.96 19.63 -15.66
CA TRP A 12 19.58 19.23 -15.47
C TRP A 12 19.53 17.84 -14.86
N ASN A 13 18.62 17.59 -13.94
CA ASN A 13 18.40 16.24 -13.40
C ASN A 13 17.03 15.76 -13.84
N CYS A 14 16.99 14.57 -14.47
CA CYS A 14 15.75 13.85 -14.69
C CYS A 14 15.34 13.21 -13.35
N GLU A 15 14.29 13.74 -12.73
CA GLU A 15 13.82 13.32 -11.41
C GLU A 15 13.44 11.84 -11.34
N THR A 16 12.74 11.37 -12.37
CA THR A 16 12.21 10.00 -12.45
C THR A 16 12.61 9.33 -13.75
N TYR A 17 12.92 8.04 -13.70
CA TYR A 17 13.20 7.24 -14.89
C TYR A 17 11.97 7.08 -15.78
N TYR A 18 10.74 7.06 -15.23
CA TYR A 18 9.53 7.00 -16.04
C TYR A 18 9.48 8.08 -17.13
N CYS A 19 9.78 9.34 -16.77
CA CYS A 19 9.82 10.43 -17.75
C CYS A 19 10.87 10.20 -18.85
N VAL A 20 12.03 9.64 -18.49
CA VAL A 20 13.08 9.28 -19.45
C VAL A 20 12.63 8.12 -20.35
N GLU A 21 12.03 7.09 -19.77
CA GLU A 21 11.48 5.93 -20.50
C GLU A 21 10.44 6.38 -21.53
N GLN A 22 9.49 7.23 -21.14
CA GLN A 22 8.46 7.76 -22.04
C GLN A 22 9.06 8.64 -23.15
N PHE A 23 10.04 9.48 -22.82
CA PHE A 23 10.77 10.26 -23.83
C PHE A 23 11.47 9.34 -24.83
N LEU A 24 12.23 8.35 -24.37
CA LEU A 24 12.98 7.42 -25.22
C LEU A 24 12.07 6.57 -26.12
N LYS A 25 10.83 6.28 -25.69
CA LYS A 25 9.82 5.57 -26.50
C LYS A 25 9.37 6.39 -27.73
N THR A 26 9.38 7.71 -27.66
CA THR A 26 8.89 8.59 -28.74
C THR A 26 9.98 9.41 -29.43
N ALA A 27 11.18 9.47 -28.85
CA ALA A 27 12.31 10.24 -29.37
C ALA A 27 12.75 9.71 -30.74
N SER A 28 13.11 10.63 -31.63
CA SER A 28 13.86 10.31 -32.83
C SER A 28 15.26 9.78 -32.49
N GLU A 29 15.92 9.12 -33.44
CA GLU A 29 17.28 8.62 -33.22
C GLU A 29 18.28 9.75 -32.94
N GLU A 30 18.10 10.94 -33.55
CA GLU A 30 18.91 12.13 -33.26
C GLU A 30 18.71 12.60 -31.82
N GLU A 31 17.46 12.75 -31.36
CA GLU A 31 17.14 13.13 -29.99
C GLU A 31 17.69 12.13 -28.96
N ARG A 32 17.62 10.82 -29.28
CA ARG A 32 18.18 9.76 -28.44
C ARG A 32 19.71 9.88 -28.34
N GLN A 33 20.39 10.08 -29.47
CA GLN A 33 21.85 10.24 -29.49
C GLN A 33 22.29 11.50 -28.74
N ASP A 34 21.58 12.62 -28.91
CA ASP A 34 21.83 13.86 -28.19
C ASP A 34 21.61 13.69 -26.69
N PHE A 35 20.53 13.03 -26.29
CA PHE A 35 20.25 12.74 -24.88
C PHE A 35 21.39 11.93 -24.25
N ILE A 36 21.78 10.81 -24.87
CA ILE A 36 22.89 9.98 -24.38
C ILE A 36 24.21 10.76 -24.37
N HIS A 37 24.47 11.60 -25.38
CA HIS A 37 25.64 12.48 -25.41
C HIS A 37 25.69 13.41 -24.20
N PHE A 38 24.58 14.08 -23.88
CA PHE A 38 24.52 15.02 -22.76
C PHE A 38 24.52 14.34 -21.40
N VAL A 39 24.01 13.11 -21.29
CA VAL A 39 24.16 12.29 -20.08
C VAL A 39 25.63 11.91 -19.86
N LYS A 40 26.33 11.41 -20.89
CA LYS A 40 27.76 11.07 -20.80
C LYS A 40 28.64 12.26 -20.44
N LYS A 41 28.24 13.46 -20.86
CA LYS A 41 28.93 14.71 -20.55
C LYS A 41 28.64 15.26 -19.15
N GLY A 42 27.72 14.64 -18.41
CA GLY A 42 27.23 15.13 -17.12
C GLY A 42 26.40 16.41 -17.25
N ASN A 43 25.84 16.74 -18.41
CA ASN A 43 24.89 17.86 -18.54
C ASN A 43 23.48 17.45 -18.09
N ILE A 44 23.14 16.18 -18.26
CA ILE A 44 21.87 15.58 -17.80
C ILE A 44 22.21 14.49 -16.78
N GLY A 45 21.73 14.63 -15.56
CA GLY A 45 21.78 13.62 -14.51
C GLY A 45 20.57 12.68 -14.61
N ILE A 46 20.79 11.41 -14.32
CA ILE A 46 19.75 10.37 -14.29
C ILE A 46 19.52 9.94 -12.85
N SER A 47 18.26 10.00 -12.43
CA SER A 47 17.78 9.36 -11.22
C SER A 47 17.34 7.94 -11.51
N ALA A 48 17.81 6.99 -10.71
CA ALA A 48 17.37 5.59 -10.81
C ALA A 48 15.95 5.35 -10.26
N ASN A 49 15.37 6.33 -9.56
CA ASN A 49 14.02 6.21 -9.05
C ASN A 49 13.01 6.16 -10.21
N TYR A 50 12.15 5.13 -10.28
CA TYR A 50 11.24 4.98 -11.42
C TYR A 50 10.12 6.01 -11.42
N LEU A 51 9.42 6.14 -10.29
CA LEU A 51 8.41 7.14 -9.96
C LEU A 51 8.56 7.42 -8.46
N ASN A 52 7.99 8.51 -7.96
CA ASN A 52 7.89 8.72 -6.51
C ASN A 52 6.72 7.87 -5.98
N PHE A 53 7.01 6.91 -5.10
CA PHE A 53 6.05 5.94 -4.58
C PHE A 53 5.76 6.17 -3.11
N ASN A 54 4.57 5.74 -2.68
CA ASN A 54 4.34 5.39 -1.28
C ASN A 54 4.63 3.90 -1.06
N ASP A 55 4.46 3.43 0.18
CA ASP A 55 4.74 2.04 0.58
C ASP A 55 3.84 0.96 -0.09
N LEU A 56 2.87 1.34 -0.93
CA LEU A 56 1.97 0.41 -1.63
C LEU A 56 2.62 -0.31 -2.83
N VAL A 57 3.75 0.21 -3.32
CA VAL A 57 4.42 -0.28 -4.54
C VAL A 57 4.83 -1.75 -4.44
N ASP A 58 4.57 -2.52 -5.50
CA ASP A 58 5.08 -3.88 -5.62
C ASP A 58 6.59 -3.85 -5.94
N CYS A 59 7.42 -4.23 -4.96
CA CYS A 59 8.87 -4.12 -5.08
C CYS A 59 9.48 -5.13 -6.06
N GLY A 60 8.80 -6.24 -6.37
CA GLY A 60 9.24 -7.17 -7.41
C GLY A 60 9.09 -6.56 -8.79
N MET A 61 7.94 -5.93 -9.05
CA MET A 61 7.69 -5.17 -10.29
C MET A 61 8.64 -3.97 -10.43
N LEU A 62 8.93 -3.29 -9.32
CA LEU A 62 9.88 -2.17 -9.30
C LEU A 62 11.32 -2.64 -9.59
N GLU A 63 11.76 -3.76 -8.99
CA GLU A 63 13.07 -4.36 -9.27
C GLU A 63 13.27 -4.63 -10.76
N GLU A 64 12.28 -5.24 -11.43
CA GLU A 64 12.34 -5.50 -12.86
C GLU A 64 12.55 -4.19 -13.67
N LYS A 65 11.78 -3.14 -13.37
CA LYS A 65 11.89 -1.84 -14.07
C LYS A 65 13.20 -1.12 -13.80
N THR A 66 13.70 -1.15 -12.57
CA THR A 66 14.98 -0.54 -12.22
C THR A 66 16.15 -1.31 -12.85
N SER A 67 16.07 -2.64 -12.92
CA SER A 67 17.05 -3.45 -13.64
C SER A 67 17.03 -3.19 -15.15
N GLU A 68 15.86 -3.02 -15.77
CA GLU A 68 15.74 -2.64 -17.18
C GLU A 68 16.41 -1.28 -17.47
N MET A 69 16.17 -0.28 -16.62
CA MET A 69 16.85 1.02 -16.68
C MET A 69 18.37 0.87 -16.63
N ARG A 70 18.86 0.12 -15.63
CA ARG A 70 20.29 -0.14 -15.43
C ARG A 70 20.89 -0.74 -16.70
N ASP A 71 20.25 -1.75 -17.26
CA ASP A 71 20.74 -2.46 -18.45
C ASP A 71 20.73 -1.57 -19.70
N ILE A 72 19.73 -0.70 -19.87
CA ILE A 72 19.65 0.27 -20.98
C ILE A 72 20.83 1.24 -20.92
N PHE A 73 21.11 1.83 -19.77
CA PHE A 73 22.22 2.77 -19.62
C PHE A 73 23.58 2.08 -19.67
N MET A 74 23.69 0.87 -19.12
CA MET A 74 24.93 0.09 -19.16
C MET A 74 25.36 -0.26 -20.59
N ARG A 75 24.41 -0.54 -21.50
CA ARG A 75 24.70 -0.74 -22.94
C ARG A 75 25.31 0.49 -23.60
N GLU A 76 24.97 1.68 -23.09
CA GLU A 76 25.57 2.94 -23.52
C GLU A 76 26.86 3.26 -22.77
N GLY A 77 27.32 2.42 -21.85
CA GLY A 77 28.51 2.67 -21.02
C GLY A 77 28.29 3.69 -19.90
N ILE A 78 27.03 3.89 -19.49
CA ILE A 78 26.62 4.78 -18.40
C ILE A 78 26.27 3.93 -17.18
N PHE A 79 26.90 4.21 -16.04
CA PHE A 79 26.60 3.56 -14.76
C PHE A 79 25.80 4.52 -13.90
N VAL A 80 24.48 4.32 -13.81
CA VAL A 80 23.62 5.13 -12.96
C VAL A 80 23.83 4.70 -11.51
N LYS A 81 24.42 5.56 -10.69
CA LYS A 81 24.70 5.31 -9.26
C LYS A 81 23.85 6.13 -8.31
N THR A 82 23.01 7.00 -8.85
CA THR A 82 22.30 8.02 -8.09
C THR A 82 20.80 7.92 -8.29
N ALA A 83 20.06 8.17 -7.22
CA ALA A 83 18.62 8.34 -7.24
C ALA A 83 18.25 9.64 -6.52
N MET A 84 17.07 10.17 -6.85
CA MET A 84 16.46 11.23 -6.07
C MET A 84 14.97 10.97 -5.88
N THR A 85 14.45 11.55 -4.81
CA THR A 85 13.01 11.68 -4.59
C THR A 85 12.70 13.13 -4.27
N ALA A 86 11.55 13.59 -4.76
CA ALA A 86 10.97 14.85 -4.37
C ALA A 86 9.49 14.63 -4.06
N ASP A 87 8.94 15.53 -3.25
CA ASP A 87 7.50 15.56 -2.95
C ASP A 87 6.97 14.34 -2.16
N ILE A 88 7.86 13.55 -1.54
CA ILE A 88 7.48 12.42 -0.68
C ILE A 88 8.18 12.50 0.68
N ASN A 89 7.59 11.83 1.67
CA ASN A 89 8.14 11.76 3.02
C ASN A 89 8.74 10.41 3.39
N GLY A 90 8.53 9.38 2.55
CA GLY A 90 8.95 8.03 2.85
C GLY A 90 9.31 7.18 1.66
N ILE A 91 10.08 6.13 1.92
CA ILE A 91 10.47 5.10 0.98
C ILE A 91 10.47 3.77 1.74
N SER A 92 9.83 2.75 1.17
CA SER A 92 9.78 1.42 1.77
C SER A 92 11.18 0.78 1.85
N LEU A 93 11.37 -0.11 2.82
CA LEU A 93 12.57 -0.95 2.93
C LEU A 93 12.82 -1.76 1.65
N GLY A 94 11.75 -2.28 1.04
CA GLY A 94 11.84 -2.95 -0.26
C GLY A 94 12.34 -2.05 -1.38
N ALA A 95 11.83 -0.83 -1.48
CA ALA A 95 12.28 0.12 -2.49
C ALA A 95 13.75 0.53 -2.28
N ARG A 96 14.20 0.67 -1.03
CA ARG A 96 15.64 0.81 -0.72
C ARG A 96 16.44 -0.39 -1.25
N ASP A 97 15.97 -1.61 -0.98
CA ASP A 97 16.66 -2.82 -1.41
C ASP A 97 16.73 -2.90 -2.93
N VAL A 98 15.70 -2.46 -3.65
CA VAL A 98 15.73 -2.33 -5.12
C VAL A 98 16.84 -1.39 -5.60
N LEU A 99 17.02 -0.24 -4.94
CA LEU A 99 18.13 0.67 -5.26
C LEU A 99 19.48 -0.01 -5.03
N LEU A 100 19.67 -0.67 -3.88
CA LEU A 100 20.91 -1.37 -3.54
C LEU A 100 21.22 -2.55 -4.49
N ASN A 101 20.21 -3.32 -4.86
CA ASN A 101 20.34 -4.44 -5.81
C ASN A 101 20.81 -3.98 -7.19
N ASN A 102 20.46 -2.74 -7.57
CA ASN A 102 20.80 -2.16 -8.86
C ASN A 102 22.05 -1.28 -8.84
N GLY A 103 22.86 -1.35 -7.77
CA GLY A 103 24.14 -0.67 -7.69
C GLY A 103 24.02 0.85 -7.46
N ILE A 104 22.88 1.31 -6.94
CA ILE A 104 22.71 2.71 -6.54
C ILE A 104 23.44 2.93 -5.21
N GLU A 105 24.29 3.94 -5.18
CA GLU A 105 25.18 4.27 -4.07
C GLU A 105 24.74 5.54 -3.33
N PHE A 106 23.95 6.40 -3.99
CA PHE A 106 23.51 7.68 -3.46
C PHE A 106 22.03 7.96 -3.71
N LEU A 107 21.36 8.47 -2.68
CA LEU A 107 19.97 8.91 -2.72
C LEU A 107 19.87 10.35 -2.20
N TYR A 108 19.35 11.26 -3.03
CA TYR A 108 19.02 12.63 -2.63
C TYR A 108 17.53 12.77 -2.38
N THR A 109 17.11 12.95 -1.14
CA THR A 109 15.69 13.13 -0.79
C THR A 109 15.37 14.61 -0.63
N ASN A 110 14.24 15.06 -1.17
CA ASN A 110 13.70 16.40 -0.96
C ASN A 110 12.36 16.27 -0.23
N ILE A 111 12.39 16.39 1.10
CA ILE A 111 11.24 16.07 1.95
C ILE A 111 10.21 17.20 1.92
N HIS A 112 8.96 16.90 1.54
CA HIS A 112 7.88 17.89 1.59
C HIS A 112 7.18 17.90 2.95
N THR A 113 7.35 18.96 3.73
CA THR A 113 6.83 19.06 5.11
C THR A 113 5.40 19.60 5.23
N HIS A 114 4.59 19.59 4.16
CA HIS A 114 3.20 20.10 4.23
C HIS A 114 2.33 19.26 5.16
N HIS A 115 2.47 17.94 5.07
CA HIS A 115 1.80 16.98 5.97
C HIS A 115 2.73 15.83 6.37
N GLY A 116 3.99 16.16 6.62
CA GLY A 116 5.05 15.23 7.02
C GLY A 116 6.20 15.98 7.70
N MET A 117 7.29 15.28 8.01
CA MET A 117 8.48 15.91 8.60
C MET A 117 9.75 15.14 8.22
N TYR A 118 10.91 15.78 8.33
CA TYR A 118 12.20 15.16 8.06
C TYR A 118 12.46 13.96 8.99
N PRO A 119 13.04 12.87 8.47
CA PRO A 119 13.64 11.87 9.34
C PRO A 119 14.78 12.49 10.14
N LEU A 120 15.18 11.81 11.21
CA LEU A 120 16.24 12.21 12.13
C LEU A 120 16.01 13.56 12.81
N TYR A 121 14.78 14.09 12.75
CA TYR A 121 14.37 15.39 13.30
C TYR A 121 15.14 16.60 12.72
N GLN A 122 15.79 16.44 11.57
CA GLN A 122 16.66 17.45 11.00
C GLN A 122 16.76 17.29 9.48
N ASN A 123 16.87 18.41 8.76
CA ASN A 123 17.11 18.49 7.32
C ASN A 123 18.61 18.72 7.03
N GLN A 124 18.97 18.76 5.74
CA GLN A 124 20.31 19.04 5.24
C GLN A 124 21.42 18.22 5.92
N ASN A 125 21.17 16.96 6.22
CA ASN A 125 22.17 16.07 6.79
C ASN A 125 22.37 14.81 5.93
N ALA A 126 23.47 14.12 6.18
CA ALA A 126 23.75 12.84 5.55
C ALA A 126 23.50 11.71 6.55
N TYR A 127 23.26 10.51 6.01
CA TYR A 127 23.38 9.26 6.75
C TYR A 127 23.55 8.08 5.78
N PHE A 128 24.08 6.96 6.27
CA PHE A 128 24.05 5.69 5.55
C PHE A 128 22.79 4.91 5.91
N TRP A 129 22.00 4.54 4.91
CA TRP A 129 20.85 3.65 5.07
C TRP A 129 21.27 2.21 4.78
N GLU A 130 21.32 1.37 5.81
CA GLU A 130 21.88 0.02 5.74
C GLU A 130 20.78 -1.06 5.69
N ASP A 131 20.97 -2.06 4.81
CA ASP A 131 20.10 -3.22 4.71
C ASP A 131 20.48 -4.37 5.66
N GLY A 132 19.70 -5.46 5.63
CA GLY A 132 19.96 -6.65 6.45
C GLY A 132 21.25 -7.40 6.09
N CYS A 133 21.86 -7.11 4.94
CA CYS A 133 23.10 -7.70 4.45
C CYS A 133 24.33 -6.80 4.71
N GLY A 134 24.15 -5.61 5.31
CA GLY A 134 25.22 -4.65 5.56
C GLY A 134 25.59 -3.78 4.36
N ARG A 135 24.82 -3.81 3.26
CA ARG A 135 24.98 -2.89 2.12
C ARG A 135 24.43 -1.52 2.52
N ARG A 136 25.09 -0.46 2.06
CA ARG A 136 24.79 0.92 2.48
C ARG A 136 24.49 1.80 1.29
N LEU A 137 23.42 2.57 1.42
CA LEU A 137 23.05 3.66 0.52
C LEU A 137 23.39 4.97 1.22
N LEU A 138 24.24 5.82 0.64
CA LEU A 138 24.43 7.16 1.17
C LEU A 138 23.17 7.98 0.88
N VAL A 139 22.57 8.55 1.90
CA VAL A 139 21.39 9.40 1.78
C VAL A 139 21.77 10.82 2.15
N TRP A 140 21.46 11.78 1.27
CA TRP A 140 21.37 13.18 1.64
C TRP A 140 19.91 13.54 1.91
N ASN A 141 19.61 13.81 3.18
CA ASN A 141 18.31 14.22 3.66
C ASN A 141 18.11 15.71 3.41
N GLY A 142 17.72 16.06 2.18
CA GLY A 142 17.58 17.43 1.74
C GLY A 142 16.31 18.13 2.20
N GLU A 143 16.33 19.44 1.99
CA GLU A 143 15.18 20.32 2.18
C GLU A 143 14.15 20.19 1.04
N HIS A 144 13.03 20.92 1.11
CA HIS A 144 12.05 21.02 0.04
C HIS A 144 12.72 21.31 -1.32
N TYR A 145 12.23 20.65 -2.38
CA TYR A 145 12.77 20.73 -3.74
C TYR A 145 12.73 22.13 -4.40
N ASN A 146 12.12 23.11 -3.73
CA ASN A 146 12.01 24.50 -4.16
C ASN A 146 12.80 25.46 -3.25
N LEU A 147 13.66 24.96 -2.37
CA LEU A 147 14.51 25.79 -1.51
C LEU A 147 15.33 26.79 -2.34
N GLY A 148 15.88 26.39 -3.49
CA GLY A 148 16.64 27.28 -4.37
C GLY A 148 15.78 28.38 -4.99
N ASN A 149 14.51 28.09 -5.25
CA ASN A 149 13.52 29.09 -5.67
C ASN A 149 13.21 30.07 -4.53
N ALA A 150 13.03 29.57 -3.31
CA ALA A 150 12.78 30.40 -2.13
C ALA A 150 13.95 31.34 -1.81
N LEU A 151 15.19 30.86 -2.00
CA LEU A 151 16.41 31.66 -1.88
C LEU A 151 16.49 32.77 -2.94
N GLY A 152 15.80 32.64 -4.07
CA GLY A 152 15.75 33.66 -5.12
C GLY A 152 16.65 33.38 -6.34
N ILE A 153 17.12 32.13 -6.52
CA ILE A 153 17.89 31.74 -7.72
C ILE A 153 17.05 31.94 -8.99
N VAL A 154 15.74 31.68 -8.91
CA VAL A 154 14.78 32.01 -9.97
C VAL A 154 13.87 33.13 -9.47
N PHE A 155 14.01 34.31 -10.06
CA PHE A 155 13.14 35.44 -9.73
C PHE A 155 11.69 35.16 -10.14
N SER A 156 10.80 35.10 -9.14
CA SER A 156 9.34 35.11 -9.34
C SER A 156 8.80 36.50 -9.00
N LYS A 157 8.00 37.10 -9.89
CA LYS A 157 7.27 38.35 -9.61
C LYS A 157 6.16 38.16 -8.58
N ASN A 158 5.67 36.92 -8.41
CA ASN A 158 4.66 36.57 -7.42
C ASN A 158 5.37 36.07 -6.16
N VAL A 159 5.12 36.73 -5.03
CA VAL A 159 5.56 36.26 -3.71
C VAL A 159 4.83 34.95 -3.42
N ASN A 160 5.57 33.85 -3.29
CA ASN A 160 5.03 32.52 -2.99
C ASN A 160 5.04 32.30 -1.46
N PHE A 161 4.09 31.53 -0.93
CA PHE A 161 3.96 31.24 0.51
C PHE A 161 5.26 30.69 1.13
N MET A 162 6.02 29.90 0.38
CA MET A 162 7.32 29.38 0.82
C MET A 162 8.32 30.51 1.08
N THR A 163 8.44 31.49 0.17
CA THR A 163 9.34 32.64 0.37
C THR A 163 8.95 33.44 1.61
N GLU A 164 7.65 33.63 1.86
CA GLU A 164 7.17 34.30 3.08
C GLU A 164 7.50 33.51 4.36
N ASN A 165 7.38 32.18 4.31
CA ASN A 165 7.66 31.30 5.45
C ASN A 165 9.14 31.27 5.82
N TYR A 166 10.06 31.22 4.84
CA TYR A 166 11.50 31.19 5.11
C TYR A 166 12.09 32.58 5.42
N PHE A 167 11.60 33.66 4.79
CA PHE A 167 12.30 34.96 4.81
C PHE A 167 11.40 36.19 5.13
N GLY A 168 10.10 36.02 5.41
CA GLY A 168 9.20 37.12 5.77
C GLY A 168 8.67 37.98 4.60
N LYS A 169 8.10 39.17 4.91
CA LYS A 169 7.28 40.01 3.99
C LYS A 169 7.94 41.32 3.50
N GLU A 170 9.20 41.59 3.79
CA GLU A 170 9.85 42.86 3.40
C GLU A 170 10.50 42.81 1.99
N GLY A 171 10.12 43.75 1.09
CA GLY A 171 10.84 44.05 -0.18
C GLY A 171 11.84 45.21 -0.01
N PRO A 172 12.39 45.90 -1.06
CA PRO A 172 12.53 45.63 -2.49
C PRO A 172 14.04 45.69 -2.91
N GLY A 173 14.79 44.61 -2.75
CA GLY A 173 16.17 44.51 -3.27
C GLY A 173 16.21 44.20 -4.76
N THR A 174 17.35 44.42 -5.44
CA THR A 174 17.56 43.77 -6.75
C THR A 174 17.59 42.25 -6.56
N PRO A 175 17.20 41.42 -7.55
CA PRO A 175 17.12 39.97 -7.37
C PRO A 175 18.40 39.32 -6.81
N MET A 176 19.58 39.85 -7.18
CA MET A 176 20.88 39.35 -6.68
C MET A 176 21.17 39.75 -5.23
N GLU A 177 20.74 40.93 -4.78
CA GLU A 177 20.88 41.36 -3.38
C GLU A 177 19.93 40.55 -2.48
N THR A 178 18.71 40.27 -2.95
CA THR A 178 17.78 39.40 -2.23
C THR A 178 18.33 37.97 -2.13
N LEU A 179 18.85 37.41 -3.22
CA LEU A 179 19.48 36.08 -3.21
C LEU A 179 20.68 36.03 -2.25
N HIS A 180 21.53 37.06 -2.28
CA HIS A 180 22.69 37.15 -1.39
C HIS A 180 22.27 37.24 0.08
N LYS A 181 21.33 38.13 0.42
CA LYS A 181 20.80 38.26 1.77
C LYS A 181 20.21 36.94 2.27
N ASN A 182 19.28 36.35 1.53
CA ASN A 182 18.59 35.12 1.95
C ASN A 182 19.57 33.94 2.11
N LEU A 183 20.58 33.87 1.24
CA LEU A 183 21.62 32.85 1.34
C LEU A 183 22.50 33.06 2.57
N GLN A 184 22.95 34.29 2.85
CA GLN A 184 23.75 34.60 4.04
C GLN A 184 22.97 34.30 5.33
N GLU A 185 21.72 34.75 5.44
CA GLU A 185 20.86 34.46 6.60
C GLU A 185 20.68 32.95 6.80
N SER A 186 20.48 32.20 5.70
CA SER A 186 20.36 30.75 5.78
C SER A 186 21.67 30.09 6.20
N LEU A 187 22.81 30.47 5.62
CA LEU A 187 24.12 29.92 5.99
C LEU A 187 24.44 30.20 7.46
N GLU A 188 24.21 31.42 7.95
CA GLU A 188 24.37 31.77 9.36
C GLU A 188 23.48 30.91 10.27
N GLU A 189 22.24 30.62 9.87
CA GLU A 189 21.35 29.72 10.63
C GLU A 189 21.93 28.30 10.72
N TYR A 190 22.41 27.74 9.61
CA TYR A 190 23.03 26.42 9.58
C TYR A 190 24.33 26.39 10.40
N GLU A 191 25.21 27.37 10.26
CA GLU A 191 26.44 27.46 11.07
C GLU A 191 26.14 27.56 12.57
N ASN A 192 25.19 28.42 12.96
CA ASN A 192 24.78 28.58 14.36
C ASN A 192 24.10 27.33 14.94
N SER A 193 23.50 26.49 14.10
CA SER A 193 22.91 25.20 14.49
C SER A 193 23.89 24.03 14.45
N GLY A 194 25.17 24.29 14.18
CA GLY A 194 26.24 23.28 14.22
C GLY A 194 26.37 22.47 12.93
N TYR A 195 25.96 23.03 11.79
CA TYR A 195 26.09 22.40 10.48
C TYR A 195 27.57 22.07 10.16
N PRO A 196 27.90 20.79 9.91
CA PRO A 196 29.30 20.35 9.89
C PRO A 196 29.97 20.45 8.52
N TYR A 197 29.25 20.88 7.48
CA TYR A 197 29.72 20.82 6.11
C TYR A 197 30.11 22.20 5.57
N ASP A 198 31.12 22.22 4.70
CA ASP A 198 31.60 23.40 3.97
C ASP A 198 30.86 23.62 2.64
N PHE A 199 29.69 22.99 2.47
CA PHE A 199 28.87 23.06 1.27
C PHE A 199 27.40 23.16 1.65
N TYR A 200 26.58 23.75 0.79
CA TYR A 200 25.14 23.90 0.99
C TYR A 200 24.38 23.39 -0.22
N ILE A 201 23.47 22.42 -0.02
CA ILE A 201 22.76 21.73 -1.11
C ILE A 201 21.34 22.28 -1.23
N THR A 202 20.96 22.64 -2.44
CA THR A 202 19.59 23.08 -2.72
C THR A 202 19.15 22.63 -4.10
N SER A 203 17.89 22.17 -4.19
CA SER A 203 17.19 21.94 -5.45
C SER A 203 16.56 23.24 -5.94
N VAL A 204 16.53 23.41 -7.27
CA VAL A 204 15.89 24.55 -7.91
C VAL A 204 15.08 24.09 -9.12
N SER A 205 13.80 24.41 -9.10
CA SER A 205 12.87 24.18 -10.20
C SER A 205 12.95 25.34 -11.20
N GLY A 206 12.74 25.06 -12.49
CA GLY A 206 12.82 26.11 -13.53
C GLY A 206 11.78 27.21 -13.37
N VAL A 207 10.65 26.91 -12.71
CA VAL A 207 9.68 27.87 -12.19
C VAL A 207 9.33 27.44 -10.77
N PHE A 208 8.82 28.34 -9.94
CA PHE A 208 8.42 28.04 -8.57
C PHE A 208 7.06 27.30 -8.54
N SER A 209 7.03 26.09 -9.09
CA SER A 209 5.86 25.22 -9.22
C SER A 209 6.30 23.80 -9.55
N ASP A 210 5.40 22.83 -9.39
CA ASP A 210 5.61 21.44 -9.79
C ASP A 210 5.65 21.30 -11.31
N ASN A 211 6.22 20.18 -11.80
CA ASN A 211 6.37 19.88 -13.23
C ASN A 211 7.07 20.99 -14.03
N ALA A 212 8.05 21.65 -13.39
CA ALA A 212 8.75 22.79 -13.96
C ALA A 212 9.62 22.41 -15.17
N PRO A 213 9.60 23.22 -16.26
CA PRO A 213 10.49 22.99 -17.39
C PRO A 213 11.92 23.41 -17.08
N VAL A 214 12.88 22.99 -17.92
CA VAL A 214 14.26 23.49 -17.87
C VAL A 214 14.27 25.02 -18.03
N ASN A 215 15.00 25.73 -17.16
CA ASN A 215 15.15 27.19 -17.24
C ASN A 215 16.62 27.65 -17.28
N PRO A 216 17.14 28.05 -18.46
CA PRO A 216 18.50 28.58 -18.58
C PRO A 216 18.78 29.87 -17.78
N ALA A 217 17.74 30.57 -17.31
CA ALA A 217 17.89 31.75 -16.47
C ALA A 217 18.52 31.40 -15.10
N ILE A 218 18.38 30.16 -14.63
CA ILE A 218 19.05 29.68 -13.41
C ILE A 218 20.57 29.83 -13.56
N LEU A 219 21.12 29.34 -14.67
CA LEU A 219 22.55 29.44 -14.93
C LEU A 219 23.01 30.90 -15.12
N ALA A 220 22.15 31.75 -15.68
CA ALA A 220 22.45 33.18 -15.79
C ALA A 220 22.52 33.83 -14.41
N ALA A 221 21.57 33.52 -13.51
CA ALA A 221 21.56 34.01 -12.13
C ALA A 221 22.77 33.51 -11.33
N VAL A 222 23.13 32.23 -11.45
CA VAL A 222 24.34 31.65 -10.83
C VAL A 222 25.60 32.39 -11.29
N ASN A 223 25.75 32.61 -12.59
CA ASN A 223 26.91 33.33 -13.15
C ASN A 223 26.96 34.80 -12.69
N GLU A 224 25.81 35.46 -12.63
CA GLU A 224 25.73 36.84 -12.15
C GLU A 224 26.07 36.94 -10.67
N PHE A 225 25.51 36.05 -9.84
CA PHE A 225 25.80 35.96 -8.42
C PHE A 225 27.30 35.75 -8.17
N ASN A 226 27.89 34.74 -8.81
CA ASN A 226 29.32 34.44 -8.66
C ASN A 226 30.21 35.60 -9.13
N SER A 227 29.79 36.38 -10.14
CA SER A 227 30.57 37.55 -10.57
C SER A 227 30.65 38.66 -9.52
N ARG A 228 29.74 38.67 -8.53
CA ARG A 228 29.63 39.69 -7.48
C ARG A 228 30.10 39.19 -6.12
N TYR A 229 29.80 37.93 -5.77
CA TYR A 229 29.90 37.42 -4.40
C TYR A 229 30.71 36.12 -4.26
N ALA A 230 31.45 35.68 -5.30
CA ALA A 230 32.20 34.42 -5.25
C ALA A 230 33.31 34.36 -4.19
N GLU A 231 33.77 35.51 -3.68
CA GLU A 231 34.73 35.55 -2.56
C GLU A 231 34.10 35.10 -1.23
N GLU A 232 32.78 35.20 -1.09
CA GLU A 232 32.04 34.78 0.09
C GLU A 232 31.47 33.36 -0.10
N VAL A 233 30.72 33.16 -1.19
CA VAL A 233 30.07 31.88 -1.49
C VAL A 233 29.96 31.69 -3.00
N THR A 234 30.26 30.49 -3.48
CA THR A 234 30.18 30.15 -4.90
C THR A 234 28.99 29.22 -5.16
N LEU A 235 28.09 29.64 -6.03
CA LEU A 235 27.00 28.79 -6.51
C LEU A 235 27.48 27.90 -7.65
N GLN A 236 27.22 26.60 -7.57
CA GLN A 236 27.56 25.63 -8.60
C GLN A 236 26.34 24.80 -8.97
N MET A 237 25.99 24.78 -10.26
CA MET A 237 25.00 23.82 -10.78
C MET A 237 25.65 22.45 -10.95
N VAL A 238 24.99 21.41 -10.44
CA VAL A 238 25.49 20.02 -10.43
C VAL A 238 24.41 19.05 -10.89
N THR A 239 24.80 17.95 -11.53
CA THR A 239 23.93 16.77 -11.64
C THR A 239 23.96 15.96 -10.34
N LEU A 240 23.06 14.99 -10.18
CA LEU A 240 23.09 14.07 -9.03
C LEU A 240 24.42 13.32 -8.92
N GLN A 241 25.01 12.91 -10.05
CA GLN A 241 26.31 12.26 -10.09
C GLN A 241 27.42 13.22 -9.64
N ASP A 242 27.45 14.45 -10.18
CA ASP A 242 28.40 15.48 -9.74
C ASP A 242 28.26 15.76 -8.24
N LEU A 243 27.02 15.85 -7.74
CA LEU A 243 26.73 16.06 -6.33
C LEU A 243 27.30 14.92 -5.48
N TYR A 244 27.04 13.67 -5.86
CA TYR A 244 27.55 12.50 -5.17
C TYR A 244 29.08 12.51 -5.11
N ASP A 245 29.74 12.75 -6.25
CA ASP A 245 31.20 12.80 -6.33
C ASP A 245 31.81 13.91 -5.47
N LEU A 246 31.12 15.05 -5.30
CA LEU A 246 31.57 16.18 -4.47
C LEU A 246 31.46 15.91 -2.96
N ILE A 247 30.45 15.15 -2.52
CA ILE A 247 30.14 15.04 -1.08
C ILE A 247 30.52 13.70 -0.46
N ARG A 248 30.70 12.62 -1.23
CA ARG A 248 30.87 11.27 -0.68
C ARG A 248 32.03 11.12 0.31
N ASP A 249 33.16 11.79 0.04
CA ASP A 249 34.34 11.69 0.89
C ASP A 249 34.12 12.53 2.17
N LYS A 250 33.45 13.68 2.04
CA LYS A 250 33.09 14.59 3.13
C LYS A 250 31.98 14.06 4.04
N THR A 251 31.26 13.04 3.59
CA THR A 251 30.15 12.40 4.31
C THR A 251 30.47 10.94 4.68
N SER A 252 31.74 10.54 4.57
CA SER A 252 32.17 9.15 4.77
C SER A 252 32.07 8.66 6.23
N ASP A 253 32.01 9.57 7.19
CA ASP A 253 31.90 9.34 8.63
C ASP A 253 30.46 9.53 9.18
N THR A 254 29.51 9.74 8.27
CA THR A 254 28.10 9.97 8.63
C THR A 254 27.48 8.75 9.36
N PRO A 255 26.52 8.95 10.28
CA PRO A 255 25.91 7.84 11.02
C PRO A 255 25.20 6.82 10.12
N ILE A 256 25.13 5.59 10.59
CA ILE A 256 24.44 4.48 9.93
C ILE A 256 23.10 4.26 10.61
N TYR A 257 22.02 4.24 9.83
CA TYR A 257 20.68 3.89 10.30
C TYR A 257 20.14 2.66 9.58
N ARG A 258 19.32 1.90 10.33
CA ARG A 258 18.56 0.75 9.86
C ARG A 258 17.07 1.01 10.14
N GLY A 259 16.21 0.34 9.40
CA GLY A 259 14.75 0.49 9.54
C GLY A 259 14.13 1.29 8.41
N ALA A 260 12.80 1.32 8.38
CA ALA A 260 12.00 1.96 7.35
C ALA A 260 11.99 3.49 7.47
N LEU A 261 11.98 4.16 6.32
CA LEU A 261 11.68 5.59 6.20
C LEU A 261 10.17 5.70 5.89
N ASN A 262 9.33 5.52 6.91
CA ASN A 262 7.88 5.42 6.70
C ASN A 262 7.27 6.71 6.15
N ASP A 263 6.39 6.56 5.16
CA ASP A 263 5.75 7.67 4.46
C ASP A 263 4.58 8.28 5.24
N TRP A 264 4.65 9.60 5.45
CA TRP A 264 3.53 10.37 6.01
C TRP A 264 2.41 10.59 4.97
N TRP A 265 2.69 10.58 3.67
CA TRP A 265 1.65 10.81 2.65
C TRP A 265 0.97 9.51 2.17
N GLY A 266 1.35 8.36 2.71
CA GLY A 266 0.70 7.08 2.45
C GLY A 266 -0.76 7.00 2.91
N ASN A 267 -1.26 7.98 3.69
CA ASN A 267 -2.66 8.03 4.15
C ASN A 267 -3.69 8.14 3.02
N GLY A 268 -3.28 8.59 1.82
CA GLY A 268 -4.12 8.57 0.62
C GLY A 268 -4.71 7.18 0.33
N VAL A 269 -3.97 6.10 0.60
CA VAL A 269 -4.40 4.72 0.33
C VAL A 269 -5.72 4.36 1.03
N GLY A 270 -5.94 4.84 2.27
CA GLY A 270 -7.19 4.60 2.99
C GLY A 270 -8.43 5.27 2.36
N SER A 271 -8.20 6.29 1.52
CA SER A 271 -9.25 7.17 1.01
C SER A 271 -10.05 6.56 -0.16
N THR A 272 -9.46 5.63 -0.90
CA THR A 272 -10.10 4.99 -2.06
C THR A 272 -10.14 3.46 -1.91
N PRO A 273 -10.77 2.94 -0.84
CA PRO A 273 -10.65 1.54 -0.43
C PRO A 273 -11.06 0.53 -1.52
N TYR A 274 -12.07 0.87 -2.33
CA TYR A 274 -12.52 0.02 -3.44
C TYR A 274 -11.51 -0.06 -4.57
N ALA A 275 -10.88 1.07 -4.94
CA ALA A 275 -9.84 1.09 -5.96
C ALA A 275 -8.59 0.33 -5.47
N VAL A 276 -8.22 0.51 -4.19
CA VAL A 276 -7.09 -0.21 -3.60
C VAL A 276 -7.36 -1.71 -3.52
N LYS A 277 -8.56 -2.13 -3.13
CA LYS A 277 -8.97 -3.54 -3.15
C LYS A 277 -8.81 -4.14 -4.55
N HIS A 278 -9.27 -3.42 -5.57
CA HIS A 278 -9.16 -3.85 -6.95
C HIS A 278 -7.69 -3.95 -7.41
N TYR A 279 -6.85 -2.98 -7.05
CA TYR A 279 -5.41 -3.01 -7.27
C TYR A 279 -4.72 -4.20 -6.58
N LYS A 280 -5.01 -4.44 -5.29
CA LYS A 280 -4.43 -5.57 -4.55
C LYS A 280 -4.85 -6.91 -5.14
N GLU A 281 -6.06 -7.01 -5.70
CA GLU A 281 -6.48 -8.20 -6.46
C GLU A 281 -5.67 -8.36 -7.74
N ALA A 282 -5.42 -7.30 -8.49
CA ALA A 282 -4.55 -7.34 -9.67
C ALA A 282 -3.15 -7.88 -9.34
N LEU A 283 -2.54 -7.42 -8.23
CA LEU A 283 -1.25 -7.95 -7.77
C LEU A 283 -1.33 -9.43 -7.44
N ARG A 284 -2.33 -9.85 -6.66
CA ARG A 284 -2.52 -11.28 -6.31
C ARG A 284 -2.70 -12.15 -7.54
N LEU A 285 -3.49 -11.69 -8.52
CA LEU A 285 -3.67 -12.39 -9.79
C LEU A 285 -2.36 -12.49 -10.55
N SER A 286 -1.57 -11.41 -10.60
CA SER A 286 -0.24 -11.42 -11.25
C SER A 286 0.69 -12.44 -10.62
N HIS A 287 0.88 -12.38 -9.31
CA HIS A 287 1.77 -13.29 -8.57
C HIS A 287 1.31 -14.75 -8.65
N LEU A 288 0.00 -14.99 -8.68
CA LEU A 288 -0.55 -16.32 -8.94
C LEU A 288 -0.23 -16.78 -10.36
N CYS A 289 -0.42 -15.92 -11.36
CA CYS A 289 -0.13 -16.23 -12.75
C CYS A 289 1.35 -16.54 -12.96
N ASP A 290 2.27 -15.80 -12.33
CA ASP A 290 3.70 -16.07 -12.44
C ASP A 290 4.03 -17.53 -12.05
N ARG A 291 3.46 -18.04 -10.95
CA ARG A 291 3.61 -19.44 -10.53
C ARG A 291 2.93 -20.44 -11.47
N LEU A 292 1.76 -20.09 -12.02
CA LEU A 292 1.05 -20.95 -12.96
C LEU A 292 1.77 -21.03 -14.32
N GLU A 293 2.37 -19.92 -14.76
CA GLU A 293 3.14 -19.86 -16.01
C GLU A 293 4.44 -20.67 -15.91
N GLU A 294 5.13 -20.67 -14.76
CA GLU A 294 6.24 -21.60 -14.51
C GLU A 294 5.82 -23.06 -14.68
N LYS A 295 4.61 -23.39 -14.25
CA LYS A 295 4.05 -24.74 -14.30
C LYS A 295 3.63 -25.15 -15.70
N THR A 296 2.99 -24.26 -16.46
CA THR A 296 2.54 -24.56 -17.84
C THR A 296 3.64 -24.38 -18.88
N GLY A 297 4.69 -23.62 -18.57
CA GLY A 297 5.75 -23.22 -19.50
C GLY A 297 5.29 -22.20 -20.55
N VAL A 298 4.10 -21.61 -20.40
CA VAL A 298 3.54 -20.63 -21.35
C VAL A 298 3.42 -19.28 -20.67
N HIS A 299 4.24 -18.33 -21.09
CA HIS A 299 4.31 -16.98 -20.54
C HIS A 299 3.64 -15.96 -21.47
N ASN A 300 2.88 -15.03 -20.91
CA ASN A 300 2.31 -13.91 -21.67
C ASN A 300 3.02 -12.60 -21.29
N ALA A 301 4.12 -12.31 -21.98
CA ALA A 301 4.97 -11.16 -21.68
C ALA A 301 4.23 -9.82 -21.83
N GLU A 302 3.40 -9.66 -22.86
CA GLU A 302 2.65 -8.42 -23.13
C GLU A 302 1.66 -8.11 -22.00
N LEU A 303 0.88 -9.12 -21.56
CA LEU A 303 -0.03 -8.93 -20.45
C LEU A 303 0.72 -8.74 -19.13
N LYS A 304 1.84 -9.44 -18.91
CA LYS A 304 2.68 -9.24 -17.70
C LYS A 304 3.19 -7.79 -17.64
N GLU A 305 3.69 -7.26 -18.75
CA GLU A 305 4.12 -5.87 -18.86
C GLU A 305 2.96 -4.90 -18.62
N THR A 306 1.78 -5.19 -19.18
CA THR A 306 0.57 -4.39 -18.95
C THR A 306 0.19 -4.34 -17.47
N VAL A 307 0.25 -5.48 -16.76
CA VAL A 307 0.02 -5.51 -15.31
C VAL A 307 1.04 -4.63 -14.61
N ARG A 308 2.33 -4.86 -14.87
CA ARG A 308 3.45 -4.17 -14.21
C ARG A 308 3.37 -2.66 -14.37
N ASP A 309 3.26 -2.17 -15.59
CA ASP A 309 3.28 -0.74 -15.89
C ASP A 309 2.09 -0.01 -15.25
N ASN A 310 0.89 -0.59 -15.33
CA ASN A 310 -0.29 0.00 -14.73
C ASN A 310 -0.30 -0.14 -13.19
N ALA A 311 0.23 -1.22 -12.64
CA ALA A 311 0.35 -1.39 -11.19
C ALA A 311 1.31 -0.35 -10.58
N LEU A 312 2.44 -0.09 -11.23
CA LEU A 312 3.38 0.94 -10.79
C LEU A 312 2.77 2.35 -10.92
N LEU A 313 2.08 2.66 -12.02
CA LEU A 313 1.39 3.95 -12.18
C LEU A 313 0.28 4.18 -11.14
N TYR A 314 -0.40 3.12 -10.70
CA TYR A 314 -1.38 3.24 -9.62
C TYR A 314 -0.73 3.58 -8.27
N ALA A 315 0.40 2.95 -7.95
CA ALA A 315 1.10 3.09 -6.68
C ALA A 315 1.91 4.39 -6.52
N GLU A 316 2.03 5.18 -7.59
CA GLU A 316 2.65 6.50 -7.58
C GLU A 316 1.99 7.43 -6.54
N HIS A 317 2.77 8.28 -5.86
CA HIS A 317 2.37 9.02 -4.66
C HIS A 317 1.25 10.05 -4.87
N THR A 318 1.04 10.56 -6.09
CA THR A 318 -0.03 11.52 -6.40
C THR A 318 -1.38 10.80 -6.32
N TRP A 319 -2.03 10.87 -5.15
CA TRP A 319 -3.23 10.07 -4.92
C TRP A 319 -4.52 10.68 -5.49
N GLY A 320 -4.61 12.01 -5.51
CA GLY A 320 -5.74 12.78 -6.02
C GLY A 320 -5.32 14.23 -6.31
N HIS A 321 -6.25 15.05 -6.79
CA HIS A 321 -5.92 16.43 -7.13
C HIS A 321 -5.71 17.28 -5.86
N SER A 322 -4.82 18.26 -5.91
CA SER A 322 -4.60 19.23 -4.81
C SER A 322 -5.86 20.02 -4.40
N ALA A 323 -6.92 19.98 -5.22
CA ALA A 323 -8.18 20.67 -4.99
C ALA A 323 -9.33 19.70 -4.65
N THR A 324 -9.03 18.42 -4.40
CA THR A 324 -10.05 17.41 -4.00
C THR A 324 -10.83 17.82 -2.77
N VAL A 325 -10.26 18.65 -1.90
CA VAL A 325 -10.96 19.19 -0.72
C VAL A 325 -11.76 20.45 -1.04
N THR A 326 -11.17 21.40 -1.74
CA THR A 326 -11.77 22.73 -1.94
C THR A 326 -12.78 22.75 -3.09
N ASN A 327 -12.59 21.92 -4.10
CA ASN A 327 -13.42 21.81 -5.30
C ASN A 327 -13.74 20.34 -5.64
N PRO A 328 -14.32 19.55 -4.71
CA PRO A 328 -14.50 18.09 -4.85
C PRO A 328 -15.37 17.67 -6.04
N TYR A 329 -16.22 18.58 -6.53
CA TYR A 329 -17.18 18.31 -7.59
C TYR A 329 -16.71 18.78 -8.98
N ASP A 330 -15.55 19.42 -9.06
CA ASP A 330 -15.03 19.88 -10.34
C ASP A 330 -14.65 18.68 -11.22
N THR A 331 -15.01 18.73 -12.50
CA THR A 331 -14.69 17.66 -13.45
C THR A 331 -13.18 17.49 -13.62
N MET A 332 -12.41 18.57 -13.58
CA MET A 332 -10.95 18.50 -13.65
C MET A 332 -10.36 17.73 -12.46
N VAL A 333 -10.89 17.96 -11.26
CA VAL A 333 -10.48 17.29 -10.02
C VAL A 333 -10.83 15.81 -10.07
N THR A 334 -12.08 15.48 -10.37
CA THR A 334 -12.58 14.09 -10.40
C THR A 334 -11.98 13.25 -11.54
N ASN A 335 -11.57 13.86 -12.64
CA ASN A 335 -10.91 13.16 -13.74
C ASN A 335 -9.58 12.51 -13.33
N LEU A 336 -8.85 13.08 -12.37
CA LEU A 336 -7.59 12.49 -11.91
C LEU A 336 -7.83 11.18 -11.14
N ASP A 337 -8.84 11.16 -10.26
CA ASP A 337 -9.26 9.95 -9.53
C ASP A 337 -9.69 8.82 -10.49
N ILE A 338 -10.44 9.18 -11.54
CA ILE A 338 -10.88 8.24 -12.57
C ILE A 338 -9.68 7.65 -13.32
N ARG A 339 -8.70 8.49 -13.70
CA ARG A 339 -7.48 8.02 -14.38
C ARG A 339 -6.66 7.11 -13.48
N LYS A 340 -6.46 7.47 -12.21
CA LYS A 340 -5.72 6.63 -11.26
C LYS A 340 -6.42 5.27 -11.10
N THR A 341 -7.73 5.28 -10.87
CA THR A 341 -8.54 4.04 -10.79
C THR A 341 -8.46 3.20 -12.06
N SER A 342 -8.37 3.82 -13.25
CA SER A 342 -8.20 3.13 -14.51
C SER A 342 -6.90 2.32 -14.58
N TYR A 343 -5.80 2.77 -13.97
CA TYR A 343 -4.56 1.98 -13.90
C TYR A 343 -4.77 0.68 -13.12
N ALA A 344 -5.40 0.73 -11.94
CA ALA A 344 -5.76 -0.48 -11.20
C ALA A 344 -6.64 -1.43 -12.03
N SER A 345 -7.62 -0.87 -12.76
CA SER A 345 -8.50 -1.65 -13.63
C SER A 345 -7.78 -2.33 -14.78
N LYS A 346 -6.84 -1.65 -15.45
CA LYS A 346 -6.05 -2.22 -16.55
C LYS A 346 -5.11 -3.33 -16.06
N ALA A 347 -4.48 -3.12 -14.90
CA ALA A 347 -3.67 -4.16 -14.27
C ALA A 347 -4.52 -5.39 -13.91
N HIS A 348 -5.71 -5.16 -13.36
CA HIS A 348 -6.62 -6.26 -13.03
C HIS A 348 -7.09 -7.02 -14.28
N GLU A 349 -7.52 -6.32 -15.33
CA GLU A 349 -7.97 -6.93 -16.59
C GLU A 349 -6.87 -7.81 -17.21
N ALA A 350 -5.64 -7.29 -17.32
CA ALA A 350 -4.52 -8.06 -17.84
C ALA A 350 -4.19 -9.28 -16.97
N GLY A 351 -4.21 -9.14 -15.64
CA GLY A 351 -4.03 -10.25 -14.70
C GLY A 351 -5.12 -11.32 -14.83
N ALA A 352 -6.38 -10.91 -15.01
CA ALA A 352 -7.50 -11.82 -15.22
C ALA A 352 -7.40 -12.56 -16.56
N MET A 353 -6.98 -11.88 -17.64
CA MET A 353 -6.72 -12.50 -18.94
C MET A 353 -5.59 -13.53 -18.87
N ARG A 354 -4.48 -13.22 -18.18
CA ARG A 354 -3.40 -14.18 -17.90
C ARG A 354 -3.94 -15.40 -17.16
N LYS A 355 -4.71 -15.19 -16.08
CA LYS A 355 -5.31 -16.28 -15.31
C LYS A 355 -6.20 -17.17 -16.19
N ASN A 356 -7.06 -16.59 -17.01
CA ASN A 356 -7.95 -17.34 -17.90
C ASN A 356 -7.16 -18.20 -18.89
N GLN A 357 -6.07 -17.66 -19.46
CA GLN A 357 -5.16 -18.41 -20.32
C GLN A 357 -4.54 -19.60 -19.57
N GLN A 358 -4.05 -19.39 -18.35
CA GLN A 358 -3.47 -20.46 -17.53
C GLN A 358 -4.50 -21.52 -17.14
N CYS A 359 -5.70 -21.13 -16.72
CA CYS A 359 -6.80 -22.06 -16.44
C CYS A 359 -7.13 -22.91 -17.67
N HIS A 360 -7.22 -22.30 -18.86
CA HIS A 360 -7.47 -23.02 -20.11
C HIS A 360 -6.38 -24.06 -20.41
N LEU A 361 -5.11 -23.68 -20.28
CA LEU A 361 -3.97 -24.61 -20.45
C LEU A 361 -4.00 -25.76 -19.45
N LEU A 362 -4.53 -25.52 -18.24
CA LEU A 362 -4.69 -26.53 -17.20
C LEU A 362 -5.95 -27.38 -17.37
N GLY A 363 -6.73 -27.16 -18.43
CA GLY A 363 -7.89 -27.98 -18.80
C GLY A 363 -9.24 -27.39 -18.40
N ASP A 364 -9.31 -26.12 -18.04
CA ASP A 364 -10.59 -25.43 -17.83
C ASP A 364 -11.34 -25.29 -19.16
N ILE A 365 -12.61 -25.69 -19.14
CA ILE A 365 -13.52 -25.68 -20.28
C ILE A 365 -14.56 -24.56 -20.18
N LEU A 366 -14.51 -23.72 -19.14
CA LEU A 366 -15.44 -22.62 -18.88
C LEU A 366 -16.92 -23.06 -18.85
N CYS A 367 -17.15 -24.32 -18.50
CA CYS A 367 -18.46 -24.95 -18.49
C CYS A 367 -19.03 -24.95 -17.06
N TYR A 368 -19.32 -23.76 -16.54
CA TYR A 368 -19.77 -23.56 -15.16
C TYR A 368 -21.27 -23.83 -14.94
N TYR A 369 -22.03 -24.20 -15.97
CA TYR A 369 -23.47 -24.51 -15.88
C TYR A 369 -23.76 -26.02 -15.71
N ASN A 370 -22.74 -26.87 -15.84
CA ASN A 370 -22.93 -28.31 -15.71
C ASN A 370 -23.23 -28.68 -14.25
N MET A 371 -24.27 -29.48 -14.05
CA MET A 371 -24.67 -30.02 -12.74
C MET A 371 -23.90 -31.29 -12.36
N SER A 372 -23.06 -31.81 -13.27
CA SER A 372 -22.11 -32.88 -12.99
C SER A 372 -20.88 -32.74 -13.87
N GLY A 373 -19.73 -33.22 -13.39
CA GLY A 373 -18.48 -33.14 -14.13
C GLY A 373 -17.27 -33.32 -13.24
N THR A 374 -16.15 -32.75 -13.67
CA THR A 374 -14.89 -32.77 -12.94
C THR A 374 -14.38 -31.36 -12.68
N VAL A 375 -13.84 -31.13 -11.49
CA VAL A 375 -13.15 -29.90 -11.11
C VAL A 375 -11.70 -30.24 -10.82
N LYS A 376 -10.78 -29.48 -11.40
CA LYS A 376 -9.37 -29.53 -11.06
C LYS A 376 -9.03 -28.42 -10.07
N ALA A 377 -8.43 -28.79 -8.94
CA ALA A 377 -7.81 -27.84 -8.03
C ALA A 377 -6.28 -27.91 -8.17
N VAL A 378 -5.64 -26.75 -8.29
CA VAL A 378 -4.19 -26.64 -8.48
C VAL A 378 -3.61 -25.87 -7.30
N SER A 379 -2.81 -26.54 -6.48
CA SER A 379 -2.07 -25.90 -5.39
C SER A 379 -0.82 -25.22 -5.92
N VAL A 380 -0.60 -23.96 -5.53
CA VAL A 380 0.65 -23.21 -5.76
C VAL A 380 1.47 -23.05 -4.46
N SER A 381 1.17 -23.88 -3.46
CA SER A 381 1.89 -23.93 -2.19
C SER A 381 3.09 -24.85 -2.29
N HIS A 382 4.22 -24.44 -1.74
CA HIS A 382 5.40 -25.29 -1.57
C HIS A 382 5.33 -26.17 -0.31
N GLU A 383 4.25 -26.07 0.47
CA GLU A 383 4.06 -26.83 1.68
C GLU A 383 2.78 -27.66 1.62
N LYS A 384 2.85 -28.84 2.24
CA LYS A 384 1.71 -29.71 2.47
C LYS A 384 0.72 -29.04 3.42
N ARG A 385 -0.51 -28.77 2.96
CA ARG A 385 -1.54 -28.09 3.76
C ARG A 385 -2.95 -28.45 3.31
N SER A 386 -3.91 -28.32 4.22
CA SER A 386 -5.35 -28.41 3.93
C SER A 386 -5.90 -27.05 3.53
N TYR A 387 -6.60 -27.02 2.40
CA TYR A 387 -7.21 -25.82 1.84
C TYR A 387 -8.72 -25.98 1.66
N PRO A 388 -9.50 -24.90 1.82
CA PRO A 388 -10.83 -24.84 1.24
C PRO A 388 -10.72 -24.84 -0.28
N VAL A 389 -11.46 -25.74 -0.92
CA VAL A 389 -11.66 -25.76 -2.37
C VAL A 389 -13.07 -25.26 -2.63
N GLU A 390 -13.17 -24.22 -3.47
CA GLU A 390 -14.44 -23.56 -3.79
C GLU A 390 -14.57 -23.41 -5.32
N PHE A 391 -15.71 -23.80 -5.86
CA PHE A 391 -16.10 -23.55 -7.25
C PHE A 391 -17.59 -23.30 -7.32
N TYR A 392 -18.06 -22.47 -8.26
CA TYR A 392 -19.49 -22.21 -8.40
C TYR A 392 -20.07 -22.92 -9.62
N VAL A 393 -21.32 -23.35 -9.48
CA VAL A 393 -22.16 -23.84 -10.57
C VAL A 393 -23.22 -22.79 -10.86
N GLU A 394 -23.24 -22.27 -12.07
CA GLU A 394 -24.24 -21.34 -12.57
C GLU A 394 -25.55 -22.08 -12.85
N THR A 395 -26.45 -22.02 -11.88
CA THR A 395 -27.77 -22.64 -11.95
C THR A 395 -28.75 -21.89 -11.06
N ILE A 396 -30.04 -21.98 -11.37
CA ILE A 396 -31.10 -21.44 -10.51
C ILE A 396 -31.18 -22.22 -9.19
N SER A 397 -30.90 -23.53 -9.23
CA SER A 397 -30.98 -24.40 -8.06
C SER A 397 -29.98 -25.56 -8.17
N LEU A 398 -29.33 -25.87 -7.07
CA LEU A 398 -28.52 -27.08 -6.87
C LEU A 398 -28.81 -27.59 -5.46
N PRO A 399 -29.75 -28.53 -5.31
CA PRO A 399 -30.29 -28.88 -3.99
C PRO A 399 -29.35 -29.79 -3.17
N GLY A 400 -28.40 -30.45 -3.83
CA GLY A 400 -27.36 -31.28 -3.24
C GLY A 400 -26.27 -31.56 -4.25
N VAL A 401 -25.06 -31.81 -3.76
CA VAL A 401 -23.91 -32.21 -4.57
C VAL A 401 -23.14 -33.28 -3.82
N ARG A 402 -22.73 -34.31 -4.55
CA ARG A 402 -21.71 -35.25 -4.11
C ARG A 402 -20.39 -34.86 -4.76
N VAL A 403 -19.33 -34.73 -3.96
CA VAL A 403 -17.97 -34.52 -4.45
C VAL A 403 -17.10 -35.70 -4.04
N ARG A 404 -16.27 -36.21 -4.97
CA ARG A 404 -15.35 -37.32 -4.72
C ARG A 404 -13.97 -37.01 -5.27
N ASP A 405 -12.92 -37.25 -4.48
CA ASP A 405 -11.53 -37.24 -4.95
C ASP A 405 -11.33 -38.43 -5.90
N LEU A 406 -10.98 -38.16 -7.16
CA LEU A 406 -10.87 -39.20 -8.19
C LEU A 406 -9.65 -40.11 -7.99
N LYS A 407 -8.64 -39.68 -7.24
CA LYS A 407 -7.43 -40.47 -6.96
C LYS A 407 -7.67 -41.42 -5.80
N THR A 408 -8.32 -40.96 -4.72
CA THR A 408 -8.55 -41.77 -3.51
C THR A 408 -9.90 -42.49 -3.51
N GLY A 409 -10.87 -42.00 -4.28
CA GLY A 409 -12.25 -42.46 -4.25
C GLY A 409 -13.05 -41.96 -3.04
N GLU A 410 -12.46 -41.11 -2.21
CA GLU A 410 -13.06 -40.55 -0.99
C GLU A 410 -14.17 -39.56 -1.32
N GLU A 411 -15.34 -39.75 -0.71
CA GLU A 411 -16.45 -38.79 -0.78
C GLU A 411 -16.28 -37.72 0.31
N LEU A 412 -16.25 -36.46 -0.10
CA LEU A 412 -15.90 -35.34 0.77
C LEU A 412 -17.15 -34.67 1.34
N PRO A 413 -17.14 -34.23 2.62
CA PRO A 413 -18.18 -33.36 3.15
C PRO A 413 -18.23 -32.04 2.37
N VAL A 414 -19.41 -31.74 1.81
CA VAL A 414 -19.64 -30.57 0.97
C VAL A 414 -20.62 -29.62 1.64
N GLN A 415 -20.38 -28.33 1.46
CA GLN A 415 -21.29 -27.27 1.85
C GLN A 415 -21.63 -26.41 0.64
N LEU A 416 -22.92 -26.15 0.46
CA LEU A 416 -23.45 -25.32 -0.61
C LEU A 416 -23.80 -23.93 -0.07
N SER A 417 -23.34 -22.89 -0.73
CA SER A 417 -23.61 -21.49 -0.39
C SER A 417 -24.26 -20.77 -1.56
N ALA A 418 -25.04 -19.73 -1.29
CA ALA A 418 -25.59 -18.88 -2.34
C ALA A 418 -24.45 -18.13 -3.06
N HIS A 419 -24.53 -18.06 -4.40
CA HIS A 419 -23.62 -17.29 -5.24
C HIS A 419 -24.43 -16.32 -6.13
N PRO A 420 -23.95 -15.11 -6.47
CA PRO A 420 -24.74 -14.13 -7.24
C PRO A 420 -25.32 -14.63 -8.56
N ARG A 421 -24.70 -15.66 -9.15
CA ARG A 421 -25.12 -16.32 -10.40
C ARG A 421 -25.36 -17.82 -10.23
N GLY A 422 -25.45 -18.36 -9.01
CA GLY A 422 -25.74 -19.77 -8.82
C GLY A 422 -25.45 -20.30 -7.42
N VAL A 423 -24.75 -21.43 -7.33
CA VAL A 423 -24.42 -22.09 -6.07
C VAL A 423 -22.92 -22.31 -5.96
N LEU A 424 -22.32 -21.88 -4.85
CA LEU A 424 -20.92 -22.12 -4.52
C LEU A 424 -20.80 -23.46 -3.79
N VAL A 425 -20.00 -24.37 -4.33
CA VAL A 425 -19.68 -25.67 -3.73
C VAL A 425 -18.36 -25.55 -2.99
N SER A 426 -18.36 -25.84 -1.70
CA SER A 426 -17.19 -25.72 -0.83
C SER A 426 -16.89 -27.04 -0.12
N PHE A 427 -15.62 -27.42 -0.02
CA PHE A 427 -15.16 -28.57 0.74
C PHE A 427 -13.70 -28.39 1.17
N LEU A 428 -13.19 -29.24 2.05
CA LEU A 428 -11.77 -29.24 2.45
C LEU A 428 -11.03 -30.37 1.74
N SER A 429 -9.80 -30.09 1.31
CA SER A 429 -8.88 -31.12 0.81
C SER A 429 -7.45 -30.80 1.23
N GLU A 430 -6.69 -31.85 1.58
CA GLU A 430 -5.26 -31.77 1.84
C GLU A 430 -4.50 -31.87 0.51
N PHE A 431 -3.48 -31.04 0.32
CA PHE A 431 -2.62 -31.04 -0.86
C PHE A 431 -1.17 -31.27 -0.45
N GLU A 432 -0.48 -32.14 -1.19
CA GLU A 432 0.99 -32.16 -1.20
C GLU A 432 1.56 -30.88 -1.86
N PRO A 433 2.85 -30.56 -1.67
CA PRO A 433 3.48 -29.41 -2.32
C PRO A 433 3.25 -29.41 -3.84
N LEU A 434 2.72 -28.30 -4.36
CA LEU A 434 2.44 -28.08 -5.79
C LEU A 434 1.50 -29.12 -6.44
N GLU A 435 0.72 -29.86 -5.65
CA GLU A 435 -0.16 -30.93 -6.13
C GLU A 435 -1.35 -30.40 -6.94
N GLU A 436 -1.73 -31.17 -7.97
CA GLU A 436 -3.02 -31.06 -8.65
C GLU A 436 -3.94 -32.19 -8.21
N LYS A 437 -5.19 -31.87 -7.93
CA LYS A 437 -6.23 -32.86 -7.64
C LYS A 437 -7.41 -32.70 -8.56
N LEU A 438 -7.98 -33.84 -8.96
CA LEU A 438 -9.22 -33.91 -9.72
C LEU A 438 -10.33 -34.46 -8.83
N PHE A 439 -11.45 -33.75 -8.84
CA PHE A 439 -12.65 -34.12 -8.10
C PHE A 439 -13.79 -34.32 -9.09
N SER A 440 -14.57 -35.38 -8.95
CA SER A 440 -15.87 -35.47 -9.62
C SER A 440 -16.93 -34.81 -8.76
N TYR A 441 -17.88 -34.13 -9.39
CA TYR A 441 -19.08 -33.66 -8.72
C TYR A 441 -20.33 -34.09 -9.48
N GLU A 442 -21.40 -34.40 -8.76
CA GLU A 442 -22.70 -34.74 -9.34
C GLU A 442 -23.84 -34.18 -8.48
N GLU A 443 -24.84 -33.58 -9.13
CA GLU A 443 -26.07 -33.17 -8.47
C GLU A 443 -26.69 -34.37 -7.74
N GLN A 444 -27.15 -34.10 -6.53
CA GLN A 444 -27.95 -35.01 -5.76
C GLN A 444 -29.36 -34.45 -5.62
N PRO A 445 -30.40 -35.31 -5.59
CA PRO A 445 -31.73 -34.89 -5.19
C PRO A 445 -31.68 -34.15 -3.85
N ALA A 446 -32.62 -33.23 -3.64
CA ALA A 446 -32.78 -32.58 -2.35
C ALA A 446 -32.83 -33.65 -1.24
N PRO A 447 -32.07 -33.49 -0.14
CA PRO A 447 -32.13 -34.41 0.98
C PRO A 447 -33.58 -34.64 1.40
N SER A 448 -33.97 -35.91 1.63
CA SER A 448 -35.35 -36.22 1.94
C SER A 448 -35.76 -35.57 3.27
N GLY A 449 -36.48 -34.45 3.23
CA GLY A 449 -36.94 -33.69 4.38
C GLY A 449 -38.10 -34.34 5.14
N LYS A 450 -38.13 -35.67 5.28
CA LYS A 450 -39.14 -36.33 6.12
C LYS A 450 -38.81 -36.05 7.58
N LEU A 451 -39.56 -35.13 8.18
CA LEU A 451 -39.53 -34.79 9.62
C LEU A 451 -39.85 -35.99 10.54
N TYR A 452 -40.46 -37.05 10.00
CA TYR A 452 -40.87 -38.23 10.76
C TYR A 452 -39.79 -39.32 10.73
N THR A 453 -38.75 -39.16 11.55
CA THR A 453 -37.65 -40.14 11.69
C THR A 453 -37.82 -41.09 12.88
N ARG A 454 -38.96 -41.04 13.60
CA ARG A 454 -39.14 -41.64 14.94
C ARG A 454 -38.05 -41.23 15.96
N THR A 455 -37.25 -40.24 15.61
CA THR A 455 -36.04 -39.80 16.31
C THR A 455 -36.14 -38.29 16.47
N ALA A 456 -36.24 -37.80 17.69
CA ALA A 456 -36.41 -36.37 17.94
C ALA A 456 -35.06 -35.65 17.84
N TYR A 457 -34.78 -35.02 16.71
CA TYR A 457 -33.59 -34.17 16.55
C TYR A 457 -33.85 -32.83 15.83
N VAL A 458 -35.02 -32.65 15.19
CA VAL A 458 -35.48 -31.40 14.56
C VAL A 458 -37.00 -31.33 14.66
N GLY A 459 -37.57 -30.23 15.13
CA GLY A 459 -39.03 -30.03 15.20
C GLY A 459 -39.64 -29.45 13.92
N ALA A 460 -40.95 -29.20 13.94
CA ALA A 460 -41.71 -28.72 12.77
C ALA A 460 -41.28 -27.32 12.29
N GLU A 461 -40.77 -26.52 13.22
CA GLU A 461 -40.12 -25.22 13.03
C GLU A 461 -38.76 -25.31 12.33
N ARG A 462 -38.21 -26.54 12.14
CA ARG A 462 -36.93 -26.84 11.48
C ARG A 462 -35.70 -26.27 12.18
N VAL A 463 -35.83 -25.96 13.46
CA VAL A 463 -34.70 -25.57 14.31
C VAL A 463 -33.93 -26.84 14.70
N ARG A 464 -32.60 -26.80 14.53
CA ARG A 464 -31.69 -27.89 14.86
C ARG A 464 -30.94 -27.57 16.15
N ASP A 465 -31.60 -27.74 17.29
CA ASP A 465 -31.08 -27.37 18.62
C ASP A 465 -31.06 -28.54 19.61
N ILE A 466 -31.33 -29.77 19.13
CA ILE A 466 -31.32 -30.98 19.95
C ILE A 466 -30.02 -31.75 19.71
N VAL A 467 -29.15 -31.77 20.72
CA VAL A 467 -27.92 -32.57 20.70
C VAL A 467 -28.29 -34.05 20.58
N SER A 468 -27.85 -34.70 19.50
CA SER A 468 -28.14 -36.11 19.23
C SER A 468 -26.95 -36.79 18.55
N GLU A 469 -26.97 -38.12 18.48
CA GLU A 469 -25.97 -38.87 17.68
C GLU A 469 -26.19 -38.74 16.16
N TYR A 470 -27.38 -38.30 15.74
CA TYR A 470 -27.80 -38.21 14.33
C TYR A 470 -27.35 -36.92 13.66
N ASP A 471 -27.33 -35.83 14.42
CA ASP A 471 -26.79 -34.55 13.99
C ASP A 471 -25.79 -34.07 15.05
N LYS A 472 -24.51 -34.39 14.84
CA LYS A 472 -23.42 -33.95 15.72
C LYS A 472 -22.85 -32.59 15.32
N GLU A 473 -23.20 -32.11 14.13
CA GLU A 473 -22.52 -30.97 13.52
C GLU A 473 -23.39 -29.72 13.54
N THR A 474 -24.67 -29.84 13.21
CA THR A 474 -25.60 -28.72 13.06
C THR A 474 -26.61 -28.56 14.19
N CYS A 475 -26.54 -29.41 15.23
CA CYS A 475 -27.47 -29.40 16.37
C CYS A 475 -27.23 -28.30 17.41
N ARG A 476 -26.19 -27.47 17.22
CA ARG A 476 -25.88 -26.35 18.12
C ARG A 476 -26.10 -25.07 17.35
N LEU A 477 -27.21 -24.39 17.62
CA LEU A 477 -27.41 -23.04 17.12
C LEU A 477 -26.20 -22.19 17.53
N PRO A 478 -25.56 -21.48 16.59
CA PRO A 478 -24.38 -20.67 16.85
C PRO A 478 -24.76 -19.39 17.59
N TYR A 479 -25.22 -19.52 18.83
CA TYR A 479 -25.21 -18.42 19.82
C TYR A 479 -23.77 -17.96 20.13
N CYS A 480 -22.79 -18.75 19.70
CA CYS A 480 -21.37 -18.47 19.62
C CYS A 480 -20.81 -19.23 18.40
N LEU A 481 -19.61 -18.86 17.95
CA LEU A 481 -18.84 -19.65 16.99
C LEU A 481 -17.79 -20.45 17.73
N GLU A 482 -17.74 -21.77 17.51
CA GLU A 482 -16.77 -22.64 18.18
C GLU A 482 -16.27 -23.73 17.23
N ASN A 483 -14.96 -23.95 17.20
CA ASN A 483 -14.32 -25.10 16.58
C ASN A 483 -13.25 -25.70 17.52
N GLU A 484 -12.32 -26.50 17.01
CA GLU A 484 -11.25 -27.08 17.81
C GLU A 484 -10.24 -26.05 18.35
N TRP A 485 -10.05 -24.91 17.68
CA TRP A 485 -9.03 -23.90 17.99
C TRP A 485 -9.59 -22.64 18.61
N PHE A 486 -10.79 -22.21 18.22
CA PHE A 486 -11.34 -20.90 18.56
C PHE A 486 -12.74 -21.02 19.16
N PHE A 487 -13.03 -20.08 20.07
CA PHE A 487 -14.38 -19.78 20.54
C PHE A 487 -14.61 -18.27 20.45
N ILE A 488 -15.67 -17.84 19.76
CA ILE A 488 -16.10 -16.45 19.68
C ILE A 488 -17.51 -16.34 20.26
N GLY A 489 -17.65 -15.62 21.37
CA GLY A 489 -18.92 -15.30 21.99
C GLY A 489 -19.40 -13.91 21.58
N TYR A 490 -20.71 -13.74 21.40
CA TYR A 490 -21.33 -12.44 21.09
C TYR A 490 -22.73 -12.36 21.69
N ARG A 491 -23.20 -11.14 21.97
CA ARG A 491 -24.52 -10.88 22.53
C ARG A 491 -25.06 -9.53 22.07
N ILE A 492 -26.31 -9.49 21.65
CA ILE A 492 -27.01 -8.25 21.27
C ILE A 492 -26.97 -7.26 22.44
N GLY A 493 -26.68 -6.00 22.13
CA GLY A 493 -26.50 -4.91 23.10
C GLY A 493 -25.13 -4.87 23.79
N GLU A 494 -24.38 -5.98 23.84
CA GLU A 494 -23.03 -6.03 24.43
C GLU A 494 -21.92 -6.10 23.37
N GLY A 495 -22.17 -6.69 22.20
CA GLY A 495 -21.16 -6.88 21.14
C GLY A 495 -20.46 -8.24 21.21
N ILE A 496 -19.17 -8.27 20.85
CA ILE A 496 -18.32 -9.46 21.02
C ILE A 496 -17.96 -9.58 22.51
N THR A 497 -18.21 -10.74 23.10
CA THR A 497 -18.01 -10.98 24.54
C THR A 497 -16.81 -11.87 24.84
N SER A 498 -16.32 -12.63 23.85
CA SER A 498 -15.12 -13.46 23.99
C SER A 498 -14.51 -13.79 22.63
N PHE A 499 -13.18 -13.88 22.57
CA PHE A 499 -12.43 -14.47 21.46
C PHE A 499 -11.29 -15.31 22.03
N LEU A 500 -11.56 -16.57 22.31
CA LEU A 500 -10.66 -17.49 23.02
C LEU A 500 -9.92 -18.40 22.03
N HIS A 501 -8.59 -18.49 22.17
CA HIS A 501 -7.82 -19.58 21.59
C HIS A 501 -7.84 -20.79 22.54
N LYS A 502 -8.61 -21.82 22.17
CA LYS A 502 -8.94 -22.97 23.03
C LYS A 502 -7.74 -23.84 23.35
N LYS A 503 -6.77 -23.95 22.43
CA LYS A 503 -5.60 -24.81 22.62
C LYS A 503 -4.64 -24.24 23.67
N SER A 504 -4.44 -22.93 23.70
CA SER A 504 -3.62 -22.26 24.72
C SER A 504 -4.43 -21.73 25.91
N GLY A 505 -5.76 -21.71 25.83
CA GLY A 505 -6.65 -21.15 26.85
C GLY A 505 -6.61 -19.62 26.93
N ARG A 506 -6.02 -18.94 25.94
CA ARG A 506 -5.78 -17.49 25.95
C ARG A 506 -6.98 -16.70 25.43
N GLN A 507 -7.43 -15.72 26.21
CA GLN A 507 -8.41 -14.73 25.76
C GLN A 507 -7.72 -13.70 24.86
N LEU A 508 -8.06 -13.69 23.58
CA LEU A 508 -7.51 -12.80 22.56
C LEU A 508 -8.30 -11.50 22.42
N LEU A 509 -9.56 -11.45 22.89
CA LEU A 509 -10.38 -10.25 22.82
C LEU A 509 -9.83 -9.17 23.76
N LYS A 510 -9.60 -7.97 23.23
CA LYS A 510 -9.42 -6.76 24.03
C LYS A 510 -10.75 -6.04 24.27
N ASN A 511 -10.77 -5.13 25.25
CA ASN A 511 -11.98 -4.39 25.64
C ASN A 511 -12.05 -2.99 25.02
N GLY A 512 -13.22 -2.36 25.12
CA GLY A 512 -13.43 -0.99 24.64
C GLY A 512 -13.25 -0.86 23.13
N THR A 513 -12.66 0.23 22.67
CA THR A 513 -12.44 0.51 21.25
C THR A 513 -11.46 -0.46 20.56
N GLU A 514 -10.75 -1.31 21.32
CA GLU A 514 -9.87 -2.32 20.74
C GLU A 514 -10.57 -3.67 20.48
N ALA A 515 -11.87 -3.77 20.76
CA ALA A 515 -12.61 -5.02 20.62
C ALA A 515 -12.60 -5.53 19.17
N PHE A 516 -11.91 -6.64 18.96
CA PHE A 516 -11.80 -7.31 17.66
C PHE A 516 -13.20 -7.62 17.09
N PHE A 517 -13.37 -7.48 15.78
CA PHE A 517 -14.64 -7.61 15.05
C PHE A 517 -15.71 -6.54 15.34
N THR A 518 -15.41 -5.51 16.13
CA THR A 518 -16.37 -4.44 16.45
C THR A 518 -15.99 -3.16 15.71
N PRO A 519 -16.75 -2.72 14.69
CA PRO A 519 -16.35 -1.57 13.86
C PRO A 519 -16.42 -0.25 14.64
N LEU A 520 -15.56 0.70 14.27
CA LEU A 520 -15.52 2.06 14.80
C LEU A 520 -15.75 3.08 13.68
N TYR A 521 -16.35 4.19 14.04
CA TYR A 521 -16.49 5.37 13.19
C TYR A 521 -15.92 6.57 13.95
N GLU A 522 -14.98 7.28 13.31
CA GLU A 522 -14.45 8.52 13.83
C GLU A 522 -14.88 9.69 12.95
N ARG A 523 -15.34 10.77 13.57
CA ARG A 523 -15.75 12.00 12.89
C ARG A 523 -15.16 13.23 13.58
N THR A 524 -14.49 14.05 12.79
CA THR A 524 -14.12 15.43 13.13
C THR A 524 -15.05 16.37 12.38
N GLU A 525 -15.97 16.98 13.11
CA GLU A 525 -16.89 18.00 12.60
C GLU A 525 -16.12 19.23 12.10
N ILE A 526 -16.54 19.78 10.96
CA ILE A 526 -15.98 21.05 10.46
C ILE A 526 -16.61 22.20 11.24
N ARG A 527 -15.81 22.95 12.01
CA ARG A 527 -16.29 24.09 12.81
C ARG A 527 -15.93 25.44 12.22
N ARG A 528 -14.97 25.47 11.31
CA ARG A 528 -14.51 26.67 10.60
C ARG A 528 -14.65 26.43 9.09
N ASP A 529 -13.55 26.51 8.38
CA ASP A 529 -13.42 26.13 6.97
C ASP A 529 -12.78 24.74 6.86
N VAL A 530 -13.16 23.99 5.83
CA VAL A 530 -12.70 22.60 5.61
C VAL A 530 -11.19 22.50 5.44
N TYR A 531 -10.56 23.47 4.78
CA TYR A 531 -9.11 23.51 4.59
C TYR A 531 -8.41 23.72 5.93
N GLU A 532 -8.86 24.70 6.71
CA GLU A 532 -8.27 24.98 8.02
C GLU A 532 -8.45 23.83 9.01
N GLU A 533 -9.62 23.18 9.03
CA GLU A 533 -9.84 21.99 9.87
C GLU A 533 -8.91 20.84 9.49
N ARG A 534 -8.70 20.59 8.19
CA ARG A 534 -7.76 19.56 7.73
C ARG A 534 -6.31 19.90 8.07
N ARG A 535 -5.90 21.16 7.89
CA ARG A 535 -4.57 21.64 8.26
C ARG A 535 -4.28 21.41 9.75
N LEU A 536 -5.31 21.58 10.59
CA LEU A 536 -5.21 21.41 12.05
C LEU A 536 -5.26 19.95 12.53
N LEU A 537 -5.63 18.97 11.69
CA LEU A 537 -5.50 17.55 12.05
C LEU A 537 -4.06 17.16 12.36
N GLY A 538 -3.12 17.85 11.72
CA GLY A 538 -1.71 17.53 11.76
C GLY A 538 -1.43 16.09 11.33
N ARG A 539 -0.22 15.65 11.64
CA ARG A 539 0.36 14.35 11.30
C ARG A 539 -0.40 13.13 11.85
N ASN A 540 -1.22 13.31 12.89
CA ASN A 540 -1.99 12.22 13.50
C ASN A 540 -3.35 12.00 12.80
N ILE A 541 -3.68 12.84 11.80
CA ILE A 541 -4.91 12.78 10.98
C ILE A 541 -6.17 12.71 11.87
N ARG A 542 -6.16 13.42 13.00
CA ARG A 542 -7.25 13.42 13.96
C ARG A 542 -7.44 14.79 14.58
N GLY A 543 -8.66 15.31 14.50
CA GLY A 543 -8.97 16.61 15.08
C GLY A 543 -9.02 16.55 16.60
N LEU A 544 -8.70 17.67 17.25
CA LEU A 544 -8.76 17.80 18.72
C LEU A 544 -10.15 17.51 19.29
N HIS A 545 -11.20 17.76 18.50
CA HIS A 545 -12.59 17.47 18.85
C HIS A 545 -13.19 16.27 18.12
N ALA A 546 -12.34 15.38 17.59
CA ALA A 546 -12.78 14.14 16.97
C ALA A 546 -13.62 13.31 17.96
N ARG A 547 -14.76 12.79 17.49
CA ARG A 547 -15.61 11.87 18.23
C ARG A 547 -15.46 10.48 17.63
N CYS A 548 -15.20 9.49 18.49
CA CYS A 548 -15.16 8.08 18.11
C CYS A 548 -16.43 7.40 18.61
N PHE A 549 -17.07 6.64 17.72
CA PHE A 549 -18.30 5.90 17.95
C PHE A 549 -18.01 4.42 17.71
N GLN A 550 -18.34 3.58 18.67
CA GLN A 550 -18.21 2.13 18.54
C GLN A 550 -19.55 1.52 18.13
N GLY A 551 -19.52 0.52 17.26
CA GLY A 551 -20.72 -0.18 16.81
C GLY A 551 -21.39 -0.95 17.94
N THR A 552 -22.71 -0.82 18.05
CA THR A 552 -23.54 -1.61 18.97
C THR A 552 -24.17 -2.76 18.20
N LEU A 553 -23.93 -4.01 18.61
CA LEU A 553 -24.52 -5.18 17.98
C LEU A 553 -26.05 -5.20 18.21
N GLN A 554 -26.82 -5.14 17.13
CA GLN A 554 -28.28 -5.07 17.16
C GLN A 554 -28.95 -6.38 16.76
N ASP A 555 -28.35 -7.12 15.83
CA ASP A 555 -28.93 -8.33 15.28
C ASP A 555 -27.85 -9.35 14.92
N ILE A 556 -28.21 -10.63 14.95
CA ILE A 556 -27.33 -11.76 14.65
C ILE A 556 -28.06 -12.66 13.66
N ARG A 557 -27.49 -12.83 12.47
CA ARG A 557 -28.07 -13.67 11.42
C ARG A 557 -27.17 -14.84 11.12
N ILE A 558 -27.71 -16.03 11.28
CA ILE A 558 -27.04 -17.26 10.85
C ILE A 558 -27.20 -17.33 9.33
N LEU A 559 -26.12 -17.02 8.60
CA LEU A 559 -26.15 -17.09 7.14
C LEU A 559 -26.06 -18.54 6.69
N GLU A 560 -25.13 -19.30 7.27
CA GLU A 560 -24.87 -20.68 6.89
C GLU A 560 -24.38 -21.48 8.10
N HIS A 561 -24.85 -22.72 8.23
CA HIS A 561 -24.40 -23.62 9.28
C HIS A 561 -24.38 -25.05 8.72
N GLY A 562 -23.20 -25.48 8.28
CA GLY A 562 -23.02 -26.75 7.58
C GLY A 562 -21.75 -27.49 8.01
N PRO A 563 -21.42 -28.61 7.34
CA PRO A 563 -20.33 -29.51 7.72
C PRO A 563 -18.93 -28.93 7.50
N VAL A 564 -18.77 -27.91 6.65
CA VAL A 564 -17.45 -27.37 6.31
C VAL A 564 -17.13 -26.14 7.17
N PHE A 565 -18.10 -25.24 7.31
CA PHE A 565 -17.95 -24.00 8.09
C PHE A 565 -19.30 -23.51 8.62
N THR A 566 -19.22 -22.62 9.60
CA THR A 566 -20.36 -21.79 10.04
C THR A 566 -20.10 -20.34 9.67
N ARG A 567 -21.13 -19.67 9.15
CA ARG A 567 -21.08 -18.27 8.72
C ARG A 567 -22.20 -17.49 9.38
N VAL A 568 -21.84 -16.41 10.08
CA VAL A 568 -22.77 -15.59 10.87
C VAL A 568 -22.53 -14.12 10.51
N GLU A 569 -23.59 -13.35 10.33
CA GLU A 569 -23.55 -11.90 10.17
C GLU A 569 -23.93 -11.24 11.49
N LEU A 570 -23.08 -10.33 11.94
CA LEU A 570 -23.28 -9.49 13.11
C LEU A 570 -23.61 -8.08 12.61
N ASP A 571 -24.87 -7.67 12.75
CA ASP A 571 -25.34 -6.37 12.30
C ASP A 571 -25.15 -5.32 13.41
N PHE A 572 -24.39 -4.27 13.11
CA PHE A 572 -24.05 -3.20 14.03
C PHE A 572 -24.81 -1.92 13.69
N GLN A 573 -25.35 -1.26 14.72
CA GLN A 573 -25.67 0.15 14.62
C GLN A 573 -24.38 0.95 14.82
N LEU A 574 -23.96 1.67 13.79
CA LEU A 574 -22.76 2.49 13.80
C LEU A 574 -23.06 3.89 13.25
N GLU A 575 -22.67 4.93 13.99
CA GLU A 575 -22.79 6.33 13.57
C GLU A 575 -22.14 6.53 12.18
N GLY A 576 -22.72 7.41 11.36
CA GLY A 576 -22.19 7.69 10.02
C GLY A 576 -22.42 6.58 8.99
N THR A 577 -23.21 5.55 9.33
CA THR A 577 -23.51 4.44 8.40
C THR A 577 -25.01 4.21 8.26
N ALA A 578 -25.45 3.94 7.04
CA ALA A 578 -26.77 3.40 6.74
C ALA A 578 -26.84 1.89 6.97
N HIS A 579 -25.68 1.21 6.88
CA HIS A 579 -25.53 -0.22 7.16
C HIS A 579 -24.09 -0.51 7.59
N SER A 580 -23.94 -1.32 8.64
CA SER A 580 -22.65 -1.84 9.10
C SER A 580 -22.85 -3.27 9.60
N SER A 581 -22.15 -4.23 9.02
CA SER A 581 -22.18 -5.62 9.51
C SER A 581 -20.81 -6.28 9.38
N VAL A 582 -20.51 -7.20 10.29
CA VAL A 582 -19.32 -8.05 10.22
C VAL A 582 -19.77 -9.49 10.00
N ILE A 583 -19.35 -10.05 8.87
CA ILE A 583 -19.59 -11.46 8.56
C ILE A 583 -18.39 -12.26 9.05
N LEU A 584 -18.63 -13.27 9.89
CA LEU A 584 -17.62 -14.22 10.37
C LEU A 584 -17.85 -15.58 9.71
N LYS A 585 -16.81 -16.17 9.12
CA LYS A 585 -16.80 -17.55 8.59
C LYS A 585 -15.73 -18.34 9.33
N MET A 586 -16.15 -19.30 10.14
CA MET A 586 -15.28 -20.18 10.91
C MET A 586 -15.33 -21.61 10.33
N TYR A 587 -14.18 -22.09 9.84
CA TYR A 587 -14.04 -23.45 9.34
C TYR A 587 -14.06 -24.46 10.48
N ARG A 588 -14.71 -25.62 10.30
CA ARG A 588 -14.81 -26.63 11.37
C ARG A 588 -13.47 -27.29 11.68
N HIS A 589 -12.73 -27.61 10.63
CA HIS A 589 -11.51 -28.42 10.69
C HIS A 589 -10.27 -27.66 10.23
N LEU A 590 -10.29 -26.32 10.30
CA LEU A 590 -9.11 -25.49 10.07
C LEU A 590 -8.96 -24.43 11.18
N PRO A 591 -7.72 -24.10 11.60
CA PRO A 591 -7.43 -22.96 12.45
C PRO A 591 -7.50 -21.65 11.64
N LYS A 592 -8.64 -21.41 10.97
CA LYS A 592 -8.85 -20.28 10.07
C LYS A 592 -10.21 -19.63 10.32
N ILE A 593 -10.20 -18.30 10.41
CA ILE A 593 -11.38 -17.45 10.47
C ILE A 593 -11.26 -16.46 9.33
N GLU A 594 -12.30 -16.37 8.49
CA GLU A 594 -12.46 -15.31 7.51
C GLU A 594 -13.47 -14.31 8.05
N PHE A 595 -13.21 -13.02 7.87
CA PHE A 595 -14.15 -11.98 8.25
C PHE A 595 -14.25 -10.89 7.18
N THR A 596 -15.45 -10.32 7.04
CA THR A 596 -15.74 -9.25 6.08
C THR A 596 -16.51 -8.15 6.79
N LEU A 597 -15.99 -6.93 6.77
CA LEU A 597 -16.76 -5.73 7.12
C LEU A 597 -17.56 -5.29 5.89
N ARG A 598 -18.88 -5.22 6.03
CA ARG A 598 -19.77 -4.58 5.07
C ARG A 598 -20.20 -3.23 5.61
N ILE A 599 -20.08 -2.20 4.79
CA ILE A 599 -20.45 -0.85 5.19
C ILE A 599 -21.10 -0.09 4.04
N ALA A 600 -22.14 0.66 4.37
CA ALA A 600 -22.68 1.74 3.56
C ALA A 600 -22.63 3.02 4.39
N LYS A 601 -21.71 3.93 4.07
CA LYS A 601 -21.59 5.22 4.76
C LYS A 601 -22.70 6.17 4.34
N THR A 602 -23.13 7.03 5.26
CA THR A 602 -23.90 8.22 4.91
C THR A 602 -22.98 9.26 4.28
N LEU A 603 -23.51 10.12 3.41
CA LEU A 603 -22.76 11.27 2.88
C LEU A 603 -22.42 12.23 4.03
N SER A 604 -21.19 12.74 4.03
CA SER A 604 -20.73 13.68 5.04
C SER A 604 -19.65 14.60 4.48
N GLU A 605 -19.79 15.90 4.74
CA GLU A 605 -18.71 16.87 4.49
C GLU A 605 -17.64 16.83 5.58
N ALA A 606 -17.94 16.22 6.74
CA ALA A 606 -17.01 16.12 7.85
C ALA A 606 -15.78 15.25 7.51
N ILE A 607 -14.72 15.41 8.27
CA ILE A 607 -13.55 14.52 8.17
C ILE A 607 -13.90 13.24 8.92
N GLU A 608 -13.90 12.12 8.22
CA GLU A 608 -14.39 10.86 8.77
C GLU A 608 -13.56 9.64 8.36
N SER A 609 -13.50 8.68 9.28
CA SER A 609 -12.77 7.43 9.13
C SER A 609 -13.60 6.28 9.68
N VAL A 610 -13.55 5.13 9.00
CA VAL A 610 -14.13 3.87 9.50
C VAL A 610 -13.01 2.88 9.72
N TYR A 611 -13.06 2.23 10.87
CA TYR A 611 -12.04 1.30 11.28
C TYR A 611 -12.60 -0.04 11.72
N LEU A 612 -11.83 -1.10 11.49
CA LEU A 612 -12.03 -2.40 12.12
C LEU A 612 -10.81 -2.72 13.01
N PRO A 613 -10.99 -2.87 14.33
CA PRO A 613 -9.91 -3.28 15.23
C PRO A 613 -9.39 -4.68 14.90
N LEU A 614 -8.08 -4.79 14.82
CA LEU A 614 -7.30 -6.01 14.57
C LEU A 614 -6.33 -6.30 15.74
N SER A 615 -6.58 -5.71 16.90
CA SER A 615 -5.77 -5.86 18.11
C SER A 615 -6.08 -7.15 18.85
N LEU A 616 -5.06 -7.98 19.04
CA LEU A 616 -5.16 -9.19 19.85
C LEU A 616 -4.58 -8.94 21.25
N HIS A 617 -5.19 -9.51 22.28
CA HIS A 617 -4.65 -9.52 23.64
C HIS A 617 -3.54 -10.56 23.75
N LEU A 618 -2.36 -10.20 23.24
CA LEU A 618 -1.12 -10.98 23.28
C LEU A 618 0.02 -10.06 23.72
N PRO A 619 0.11 -9.72 25.02
CA PRO A 619 1.04 -8.70 25.51
C PRO A 619 2.52 -9.07 25.31
N GLU A 620 2.83 -10.36 25.18
CA GLU A 620 4.16 -10.89 24.91
C GLU A 620 4.50 -11.01 23.42
N ALA A 621 3.55 -10.75 22.52
CA ALA A 621 3.78 -10.89 21.10
C ALA A 621 4.59 -9.73 20.53
N GLU A 622 5.60 -10.06 19.72
CA GLU A 622 6.21 -9.12 18.80
C GLU A 622 5.34 -9.01 17.54
N LEU A 623 5.13 -7.78 17.10
CA LEU A 623 4.27 -7.48 15.96
C LEU A 623 5.12 -7.13 14.75
N TYR A 624 4.83 -7.79 13.64
CA TYR A 624 5.55 -7.64 12.38
C TYR A 624 4.59 -7.29 11.25
N ILE A 625 5.07 -6.45 10.34
CA ILE A 625 4.52 -6.22 9.00
C ILE A 625 5.59 -6.52 7.96
N LYS A 626 5.19 -6.70 6.71
CA LYS A 626 6.09 -6.62 5.56
C LYS A 626 5.96 -5.26 4.90
N ASN A 627 7.08 -4.58 4.69
CA ASN A 627 7.18 -3.27 4.03
C ASN A 627 8.05 -3.42 2.78
N GLY A 628 7.43 -3.60 1.61
CA GLY A 628 8.14 -3.86 0.36
C GLY A 628 8.90 -5.21 0.33
N GLY A 629 8.36 -6.23 0.99
CA GLY A 629 8.94 -7.57 1.10
C GLY A 629 9.89 -7.74 2.28
N VAL A 630 10.24 -6.67 2.98
CA VAL A 630 11.15 -6.70 4.15
C VAL A 630 10.34 -6.72 5.44
N PRO A 631 10.57 -7.67 6.36
CA PRO A 631 9.89 -7.69 7.65
C PRO A 631 10.37 -6.53 8.54
N MET A 632 9.44 -5.84 9.18
CA MET A 632 9.74 -4.79 10.16
C MET A 632 8.76 -4.81 11.33
N ARG A 633 9.22 -4.40 12.52
CA ARG A 633 8.39 -4.14 13.69
C ARG A 633 7.94 -2.67 13.67
N PRO A 634 6.62 -2.38 13.55
CA PRO A 634 6.10 -1.03 13.64
C PRO A 634 6.55 -0.32 14.92
N GLY A 635 6.98 0.93 14.81
CA GLY A 635 7.46 1.74 15.94
C GLY A 635 8.84 1.37 16.50
N VAL A 636 9.50 0.34 15.95
CA VAL A 636 10.82 -0.14 16.41
C VAL A 636 11.84 -0.13 15.28
N ASP A 637 11.52 -0.77 14.16
CA ASP A 637 12.45 -0.93 13.03
C ASP A 637 12.27 0.20 12.00
N GLN A 638 12.45 1.44 12.44
CA GLN A 638 12.28 2.64 11.61
C GLN A 638 13.27 3.76 11.95
N LEU A 639 13.46 4.69 11.01
CA LEU A 639 14.29 5.86 11.27
C LEU A 639 13.64 6.77 12.33
N PRO A 640 14.43 7.34 13.26
CA PRO A 640 13.93 8.37 14.17
C PRO A 640 13.24 9.51 13.41
N GLY A 641 12.18 10.10 13.96
CA GLY A 641 11.46 11.22 13.34
C GLY A 641 10.57 10.88 12.13
N SER A 642 10.61 9.65 11.61
CA SER A 642 9.70 9.21 10.54
C SER A 642 8.27 8.95 11.07
N ASN A 643 7.34 8.64 10.16
CA ASN A 643 5.96 8.33 10.53
C ASN A 643 5.87 7.12 11.46
N MET A 644 5.10 7.26 12.54
CA MET A 644 4.78 6.21 13.52
C MET A 644 3.27 5.95 13.68
N GLU A 645 2.43 6.80 13.08
CA GLU A 645 0.98 6.82 13.28
C GLU A 645 0.27 5.83 12.36
N TYR A 646 0.83 5.52 11.19
CA TYR A 646 0.23 4.56 10.27
C TYR A 646 1.25 3.90 9.37
N TYR A 647 0.89 2.71 8.91
CA TYR A 647 1.75 1.83 8.12
C TYR A 647 0.93 1.22 6.99
N ILE A 648 1.58 1.07 5.85
CA ILE A 648 1.09 0.25 4.74
C ILE A 648 1.87 -1.05 4.76
N ALA A 649 1.17 -2.19 4.76
CA ALA A 649 1.80 -3.50 4.72
C ALA A 649 1.53 -4.24 3.40
N ASP A 650 2.37 -5.19 3.05
CA ASP A 650 2.16 -5.94 1.80
C ASP A 650 1.01 -6.95 1.92
N GLU A 651 0.95 -7.67 3.05
CA GLU A 651 0.09 -8.85 3.23
C GLU A 651 -0.79 -8.78 4.49
N GLY A 652 -0.39 -8.01 5.51
CA GLY A 652 -1.11 -7.89 6.77
C GLY A 652 -0.18 -7.84 7.99
N LEU A 653 -0.61 -8.47 9.09
CA LEU A 653 0.03 -8.42 10.40
C LEU A 653 0.42 -9.81 10.88
N LEU A 654 1.60 -9.94 11.48
CA LEU A 654 2.05 -11.14 12.18
C LEU A 654 2.28 -10.82 13.65
N TYR A 655 1.52 -11.47 14.53
CA TYR A 655 1.81 -11.54 15.96
C TYR A 655 2.64 -12.78 16.21
N ARG A 656 3.86 -12.61 16.71
CA ARG A 656 4.79 -13.71 16.99
C ARG A 656 5.10 -13.78 18.48
N THR A 657 4.90 -14.96 19.07
CA THR A 657 5.37 -15.31 20.41
C THR A 657 6.37 -16.47 20.32
N ASP A 658 6.95 -16.90 21.44
CA ASP A 658 7.89 -18.03 21.47
C ASP A 658 7.29 -19.38 21.03
N GLY A 659 5.97 -19.55 21.15
CA GLY A 659 5.30 -20.83 20.90
C GLY A 659 4.15 -20.80 19.89
N GLU A 660 3.63 -19.61 19.55
CA GLU A 660 2.54 -19.44 18.60
C GLU A 660 2.72 -18.18 17.76
N SER A 661 2.24 -18.25 16.51
CA SER A 661 2.17 -17.14 15.59
C SER A 661 0.75 -16.98 15.09
N VAL A 662 0.20 -15.77 15.17
CA VAL A 662 -1.12 -15.43 14.61
C VAL A 662 -0.92 -14.49 13.43
N LEU A 663 -1.39 -14.92 12.27
CA LEU A 663 -1.33 -14.16 11.03
C LEU A 663 -2.71 -13.58 10.71
N ILE A 664 -2.77 -12.26 10.51
CA ILE A 664 -3.95 -11.55 10.03
C ILE A 664 -3.63 -11.03 8.63
N ASN A 665 -4.19 -11.69 7.62
CA ASN A 665 -3.99 -11.29 6.22
C ASN A 665 -5.06 -10.29 5.79
N THR A 666 -4.65 -9.26 5.05
CA THR A 666 -5.55 -8.27 4.44
C THR A 666 -5.55 -8.41 2.93
N LEU A 667 -6.70 -8.81 2.37
CA LEU A 667 -6.93 -8.80 0.92
C LEU A 667 -7.38 -7.44 0.38
N ASP A 668 -7.78 -6.56 1.29
CA ASP A 668 -8.38 -5.25 1.05
C ASP A 668 -7.31 -4.15 1.33
N PRO A 669 -7.64 -2.85 1.54
CA PRO A 669 -6.63 -1.82 1.79
C PRO A 669 -5.71 -2.16 2.96
N PRO A 670 -4.38 -2.23 2.73
CA PRO A 670 -3.47 -2.69 3.77
C PRO A 670 -2.95 -1.52 4.61
N PHE A 671 -3.85 -0.61 4.97
CA PHE A 671 -3.53 0.60 5.73
C PHE A 671 -3.94 0.44 7.18
N PHE A 672 -2.98 0.60 8.08
CA PHE A 672 -3.11 0.31 9.49
C PHE A 672 -2.68 1.50 10.33
N ILE A 673 -3.53 1.95 11.24
CA ILE A 673 -3.19 3.04 12.19
C ILE A 673 -2.66 2.44 13.50
N TRP A 674 -1.64 3.08 14.07
CA TRP A 674 -1.11 2.92 15.43
C TRP A 674 -1.16 4.29 16.11
N GLY A 675 -1.19 4.35 17.46
CA GLY A 675 -0.95 5.62 18.16
C GLY A 675 -2.10 6.18 19.00
N LEU A 676 -3.31 5.61 18.91
CA LEU A 676 -4.35 5.85 19.93
C LEU A 676 -4.78 4.52 20.52
N TRP A 677 -4.26 4.23 21.72
CA TRP A 677 -4.55 3.06 22.55
C TRP A 677 -3.98 1.70 22.10
N ASN A 678 -2.92 1.63 21.29
CA ASN A 678 -2.42 0.35 20.72
C ASN A 678 -3.49 -0.41 19.89
N ILE A 679 -4.33 0.34 19.17
CA ILE A 679 -5.36 -0.24 18.32
C ILE A 679 -4.82 -0.33 16.90
N ILE A 680 -4.75 -1.55 16.36
CA ILE A 680 -4.49 -1.73 14.94
C ILE A 680 -5.81 -1.61 14.22
N LEU A 681 -5.94 -0.60 13.38
CA LEU A 681 -7.18 -0.30 12.69
C LEU A 681 -6.97 -0.42 11.19
N SER A 682 -7.69 -1.35 10.53
CA SER A 682 -7.79 -1.33 9.07
C SER A 682 -8.69 -0.15 8.67
N SER A 683 -8.18 0.82 7.91
CA SER A 683 -9.03 1.86 7.32
C SER A 683 -9.86 1.26 6.20
N CYS A 684 -11.19 1.27 6.36
CA CYS A 684 -12.11 0.68 5.39
C CYS A 684 -12.78 1.72 4.49
N ALA A 685 -12.66 3.02 4.81
CA ALA A 685 -13.07 4.16 3.97
C ALA A 685 -12.74 5.51 4.64
N THR A 686 -11.72 6.23 4.16
CA THR A 686 -11.43 7.63 4.56
C THR A 686 -11.68 8.62 3.43
N THR A 687 -12.94 8.86 3.09
CA THR A 687 -13.34 10.11 2.43
C THR A 687 -14.73 10.48 2.88
N GLY A 688 -14.89 11.73 3.32
CA GLY A 688 -16.10 12.48 3.02
C GLY A 688 -16.10 12.78 1.53
N LYS A 689 -17.09 12.23 0.82
CA LYS A 689 -17.64 12.85 -0.37
C LYS A 689 -19.04 13.31 -0.01
#